data_AF-A0A1V6SJ53-F1
#
_entry.id   AF-A0A1V6SJ53-F1
#
_cell.length_a   1.000
_cell.length_b   1.000
_cell.length_c   1.000
_cell.angle_alpha   90.00
_cell.angle_beta   90.00
_cell.angle_gamma   90.00
#
_symmetry.space_group_name_H-M   'P 1'
#
loop_
_entity.id
_entity.type
_entity.pdbx_description
1 polymer ?
#
loop_
_entity_poly.entity_id
_entity_poly.type
_entity_poly.pdbx_seq_one_letter_code
_entity_poly.pdbx_strand_id
1 'polypeptide(L)'
;MSSPLPTSQSESLNGVSLPNRPQPKLFASQDGSSGTGTPIGFQRFPPHNKHLDHAVGSATRQPSPQPTHLGIPGTPHRVLSEEDPGYIAAKFEGKQKQMEQVMDILEEKGFFPSDFVISETTWFYNKLGIDDTYFQTESVDAIVTQILSLYAAKVAAYARDDKQLEIRLDKEAEDHAVYIDTSRPGMVSVDGPRYEQRIDEKYINHSKGANSYRVETFRSPSALPGDDGQQLRCYFVYKCQFANPNPSPNETNIEIIGEKRFLQKATPNTKSIYQEIIATAVGRSGPVIEMFEIEGSREKRLVIAYRQGSAMGLFSALSDLYHYYRLTSSRKYLENFSNGITVVSLYLRPSDNSEISAKFPPIEAAIHQIMKEVSLLYCIPQNRFQGHFATGRLSLQETIYAHCAWVFVQQFLNRLGSEYTSLAALLDSNNSVHAELLSKIKKRLRTETFTADYIFEIINKYPELIHKLYLDFANTHYVQTKESGDDFLPTLSYLRLQVDEVLDGAKLKQLIRGTALNEHDEMVMTSFRVFNSSILKTNFFTPTKVALSFRLKPDFLPEHEYPQPLYGMFLIISSEFRGFHLRFRDIARGGIRIVKSRNGEAYNINARSLFDENYNLANTQQRKNKDIPEGGAKGVILLDADHQDKARVAFEKYIDSILDLLLPPVSPGIKDPIVDLHGKDEILFMGPDENTAELVNWATEHARSRGAPWWKSFFTGKSPKLGGIPHDSYGMTTLSVRQYVLGIQRKLNLDPSTLLKLQTGGPDGDLGSNEILLSNEKYGAIVDGSGVIYDPNGLNHEELIRLAKKRAMISQFDLTKLSPEGYRVLVDEKNVKLPSGEVVHNGMVFRNTYHLRSQEKFDVFVPCGGRPESIDLASVGKLLRDNKAIIPYMVEGANLFITQDAKLRLEKAGCILYKDASANKGGVTSSSLEVLASLSFNDDEFVEHMCIREDGSVPEFYKAYVREVQEVIQGNAALEFEAIWREHEQTGVLRSVLSDRLSLAITKLDEELQMTELWDNVALRRSVLGDALPRRLLDKIGLETILERVPENYLRAIFGSYLASRFVYEYGNQPSQFSFFDFMTKRLAKLQS
;
A
#
# COMPACT_ATOMS: atom_id res chain seq x y z
N MET A 1 29.54 44.43 -13.91
CA MET A 1 29.71 45.61 -13.05
C MET A 1 28.40 46.39 -13.05
N SER A 2 28.02 46.91 -11.88
CA SER A 2 27.13 48.07 -11.70
C SER A 2 25.70 48.05 -12.29
N SER A 3 24.74 47.82 -11.40
CA SER A 3 23.43 48.51 -11.32
C SER A 3 23.60 50.07 -11.41
N PRO A 4 22.55 50.93 -11.55
CA PRO A 4 21.17 50.70 -11.08
C PRO A 4 19.97 51.31 -11.87
N LEU A 5 18.77 50.95 -11.37
CA LEU A 5 17.57 51.76 -11.07
C LEU A 5 17.77 53.31 -11.02
N PRO A 6 16.71 54.18 -11.11
CA PRO A 6 15.40 53.95 -10.46
C PRO A 6 14.10 54.62 -11.05
N THR A 7 12.93 54.30 -10.43
CA THR A 7 11.75 55.15 -10.04
C THR A 7 11.24 56.35 -10.88
N SER A 8 9.97 56.78 -10.87
CA SER A 8 8.66 56.32 -10.32
C SER A 8 7.56 57.38 -10.57
N GLN A 9 6.27 57.00 -10.58
CA GLN A 9 5.08 57.87 -10.28
C GLN A 9 4.79 59.07 -11.24
N SER A 10 3.58 59.62 -11.39
CA SER A 10 2.19 59.27 -11.00
C SER A 10 1.19 60.24 -11.68
N GLU A 11 -0.05 59.80 -11.97
CA GLU A 11 -1.30 60.63 -12.10
C GLU A 11 -1.39 61.72 -13.21
N SER A 12 -2.54 62.18 -13.73
CA SER A 12 -3.92 61.64 -13.82
C SER A 12 -4.80 62.47 -14.81
N LEU A 13 -6.02 61.99 -15.11
CA LEU A 13 -7.27 62.72 -15.49
C LEU A 13 -7.60 63.19 -16.95
N ASN A 14 -8.88 62.94 -17.29
CA ASN A 14 -9.78 63.56 -18.32
C ASN A 14 -9.47 63.33 -19.81
N GLY A 15 -10.40 63.07 -20.75
CA GLY A 15 -11.88 63.03 -20.81
C GLY A 15 -12.31 63.54 -22.22
N VAL A 16 -13.24 63.00 -23.02
CA VAL A 16 -14.72 62.94 -22.90
C VAL A 16 -15.29 62.45 -24.27
N SER A 17 -16.36 61.64 -24.32
CA SER A 17 -17.57 61.80 -25.19
C SER A 17 -18.37 60.50 -25.51
N LEU A 18 -19.69 60.60 -25.34
CA LEU A 18 -20.82 59.76 -25.81
C LEU A 18 -21.87 60.77 -26.40
N PRO A 19 -23.18 60.50 -26.68
CA PRO A 19 -24.01 59.27 -26.65
C PRO A 19 -25.00 59.11 -27.85
N ASN A 20 -25.90 58.10 -27.88
CA ASN A 20 -27.36 58.30 -27.70
C ASN A 20 -28.26 57.03 -27.69
N ARG A 21 -29.55 57.23 -27.35
CA ARG A 21 -30.61 56.33 -26.83
C ARG A 21 -31.82 56.20 -27.82
N PRO A 22 -33.00 55.51 -27.59
CA PRO A 22 -33.83 55.51 -26.36
C PRO A 22 -34.75 54.27 -26.03
N GLN A 23 -35.59 54.43 -24.97
CA GLN A 23 -36.60 53.51 -24.41
C GLN A 23 -38.04 53.72 -24.96
N PRO A 24 -39.02 52.89 -24.54
CA PRO A 24 -40.07 53.32 -23.56
C PRO A 24 -40.44 52.22 -22.52
N LYS A 25 -41.25 52.35 -21.44
CA LYS A 25 -41.83 53.44 -20.60
C LYS A 25 -42.29 52.85 -19.22
N LEU A 26 -42.99 53.62 -18.36
CA LEU A 26 -43.53 53.23 -17.02
C LEU A 26 -45.01 53.64 -16.82
N PHE A 27 -45.73 52.99 -15.88
CA PHE A 27 -46.91 53.50 -15.15
C PHE A 27 -47.03 52.82 -13.75
N ALA A 28 -47.87 53.36 -12.84
CA ALA A 28 -47.74 53.19 -11.38
C ALA A 28 -49.07 52.97 -10.61
N SER A 29 -49.00 52.52 -9.34
CA SER A 29 -49.95 52.83 -8.24
C SER A 29 -49.41 52.40 -6.85
N GLN A 30 -50.12 52.76 -5.75
CA GLN A 30 -49.62 52.84 -4.35
C GLN A 30 -50.00 51.67 -3.40
N ASP A 31 -49.41 51.74 -2.19
CA ASP A 31 -49.81 51.21 -0.86
C ASP A 31 -49.60 49.72 -0.48
N GLY A 32 -49.07 49.49 0.75
CA GLY A 32 -49.21 48.20 1.47
C GLY A 32 -47.98 47.59 2.18
N SER A 33 -47.65 48.06 3.39
CA SER A 33 -47.01 47.35 4.54
C SER A 33 -45.97 46.20 4.36
N SER A 34 -44.78 46.43 4.94
CA SER A 34 -43.93 45.48 5.72
C SER A 34 -43.53 44.10 5.15
N GLY A 35 -42.24 43.96 4.84
CA GLY A 35 -41.56 42.66 4.70
C GLY A 35 -40.09 42.82 4.27
N THR A 36 -39.12 42.60 5.17
CA THR A 36 -37.68 42.80 4.89
C THR A 36 -37.09 41.63 4.12
N GLY A 37 -36.97 41.78 2.79
CA GLY A 37 -36.26 40.85 1.91
C GLY A 37 -34.78 41.18 1.72
N THR A 38 -33.95 40.14 1.68
CA THR A 38 -32.49 40.21 1.49
C THR A 38 -32.09 40.52 0.02
N PRO A 39 -31.07 41.36 -0.24
CA PRO A 39 -30.43 41.43 -1.56
C PRO A 39 -29.39 40.33 -1.73
N ILE A 40 -29.51 39.55 -2.80
CA ILE A 40 -28.55 38.52 -3.21
C ILE A 40 -27.45 39.17 -4.08
N GLY A 41 -26.20 38.73 -3.90
CA GLY A 41 -25.14 39.09 -4.85
C GLY A 41 -23.76 38.53 -4.51
N PHE A 42 -23.50 37.27 -4.88
CA PHE A 42 -22.24 36.75 -5.46
C PHE A 42 -22.30 35.21 -5.54
N GLN A 43 -22.81 34.68 -6.66
CA GLN A 43 -22.75 33.24 -6.92
C GLN A 43 -21.31 32.83 -7.26
N ARG A 44 -20.69 32.00 -6.41
CA ARG A 44 -19.62 31.09 -6.83
C ARG A 44 -20.25 29.78 -7.27
N PHE A 45 -19.95 29.32 -8.48
CA PHE A 45 -20.34 27.98 -8.91
C PHE A 45 -19.56 26.94 -8.08
N PRO A 46 -20.23 25.93 -7.49
CA PRO A 46 -19.54 24.77 -6.93
C PRO A 46 -18.87 23.96 -8.07
N PRO A 47 -17.83 23.16 -7.77
CA PRO A 47 -17.23 22.28 -8.77
C PRO A 47 -18.27 21.33 -9.36
N HIS A 48 -18.32 21.24 -10.69
CA HIS A 48 -19.32 20.47 -11.43
C HIS A 48 -19.02 18.97 -11.29
N ASN A 49 -19.85 18.25 -10.54
CA ASN A 49 -19.66 16.83 -10.24
C ASN A 49 -20.41 15.97 -11.28
N LYS A 50 -19.66 15.35 -12.21
CA LYS A 50 -20.20 14.53 -13.31
C LYS A 50 -21.15 13.41 -12.89
N HIS A 51 -21.06 12.91 -11.65
CA HIS A 51 -21.94 11.83 -11.19
C HIS A 51 -23.40 12.26 -10.98
N LEU A 52 -23.71 13.56 -10.97
CA LEU A 52 -25.09 14.06 -10.86
C LEU A 52 -25.80 14.16 -12.23
N ASP A 53 -25.07 14.32 -13.33
CA ASP A 53 -25.67 14.60 -14.65
C ASP A 53 -26.24 13.35 -15.35
N HIS A 54 -25.76 12.16 -15.02
CA HIS A 54 -26.18 10.91 -15.66
C HIS A 54 -27.48 10.28 -15.11
N ALA A 55 -28.18 10.96 -14.20
CA ALA A 55 -29.42 10.48 -13.57
C ALA A 55 -30.72 10.87 -14.30
N VAL A 56 -30.66 11.42 -15.52
CA VAL A 56 -31.84 11.93 -16.27
C VAL A 56 -32.01 11.18 -17.59
N GLY A 57 -32.76 10.06 -17.60
CA GLY A 57 -32.79 9.20 -18.79
C GLY A 57 -33.78 8.04 -18.92
N SER A 58 -35.00 8.09 -18.38
CA SER A 58 -36.23 7.52 -19.00
C SER A 58 -37.43 7.56 -18.04
N ALA A 59 -38.57 8.05 -18.53
CA ALA A 59 -39.75 8.30 -17.70
C ALA A 59 -40.73 7.10 -17.70
N THR A 60 -40.49 6.12 -16.84
CA THR A 60 -41.51 5.14 -16.42
C THR A 60 -41.63 5.15 -14.89
N ARG A 61 -42.65 5.87 -14.39
CA ARG A 61 -42.97 5.90 -12.95
C ARG A 61 -43.45 4.51 -12.49
N GLN A 62 -42.54 3.73 -11.92
CA GLN A 62 -42.90 2.75 -10.89
C GLN A 62 -42.59 3.35 -9.51
N PRO A 63 -43.35 3.00 -8.46
CA PRO A 63 -43.03 3.44 -7.11
C PRO A 63 -41.68 2.85 -6.69
N SER A 64 -40.69 3.72 -6.45
CA SER A 64 -39.40 3.31 -5.91
C SER A 64 -39.60 2.60 -4.57
N PRO A 65 -38.86 1.51 -4.28
CA PRO A 65 -38.68 1.08 -2.90
C PRO A 65 -38.03 2.23 -2.09
N GLN A 66 -38.35 2.25 -0.80
CA GLN A 66 -38.05 3.34 0.13
C GLN A 66 -36.54 3.57 0.35
N PRO A 67 -36.11 4.76 0.83
CA PRO A 67 -34.72 5.00 1.21
C PRO A 67 -34.29 4.03 2.32
N THR A 68 -33.20 3.31 2.10
CA THR A 68 -32.73 2.25 3.01
C THR A 68 -31.54 2.73 3.84
N HIS A 69 -31.67 2.64 5.17
CA HIS A 69 -30.70 3.14 6.15
C HIS A 69 -29.34 2.41 6.14
N LEU A 70 -28.38 2.93 6.91
CA LEU A 70 -27.02 2.41 7.15
C LEU A 70 -26.99 1.09 7.99
N GLY A 71 -27.90 0.17 7.70
CA GLY A 71 -27.97 -1.18 8.24
C GLY A 71 -28.30 -2.18 7.12
N ILE A 72 -28.28 -3.48 7.43
CA ILE A 72 -28.73 -4.51 6.49
C ILE A 72 -30.22 -4.22 6.15
N PRO A 73 -30.63 -4.22 4.86
CA PRO A 73 -32.02 -3.99 4.49
C PRO A 73 -32.96 -4.95 5.24
N GLY A 74 -33.78 -4.41 6.16
CA GLY A 74 -34.74 -5.17 6.96
C GLY A 74 -34.41 -5.39 8.43
N THR A 75 -33.34 -4.80 9.00
CA THR A 75 -33.16 -4.80 10.47
C THR A 75 -34.11 -3.79 11.13
N PRO A 76 -35.06 -4.21 12.00
CA PRO A 76 -35.84 -3.28 12.81
C PRO A 76 -34.95 -2.58 13.85
N HIS A 77 -35.49 -1.62 14.60
CA HIS A 77 -34.85 -1.16 15.85
C HIS A 77 -34.57 -2.39 16.75
N ARG A 78 -33.31 -2.82 16.80
CA ARG A 78 -32.86 -3.99 17.58
C ARG A 78 -32.66 -3.57 19.04
N VAL A 79 -33.78 -3.35 19.72
CA VAL A 79 -33.84 -3.15 21.17
C VAL A 79 -33.62 -4.49 21.86
N LEU A 80 -32.63 -4.56 22.75
CA LEU A 80 -32.35 -5.69 23.62
C LEU A 80 -33.14 -5.51 24.92
N SER A 81 -33.80 -6.57 25.40
CA SER A 81 -34.54 -6.51 26.67
C SER A 81 -33.60 -6.25 27.86
N GLU A 82 -34.08 -5.47 28.83
CA GLU A 82 -33.37 -5.15 30.07
C GLU A 82 -33.05 -6.41 30.91
N GLU A 83 -33.80 -7.50 30.73
CA GLU A 83 -33.60 -8.79 31.41
C GLU A 83 -32.44 -9.63 30.86
N ASP A 84 -31.81 -9.22 29.73
CA ASP A 84 -30.67 -9.91 29.11
C ASP A 84 -29.37 -9.10 29.26
N PRO A 85 -28.56 -9.36 30.31
CA PRO A 85 -27.29 -8.64 30.54
C PRO A 85 -26.21 -8.91 29.46
N GLY A 86 -26.49 -9.82 28.51
CA GLY A 86 -25.61 -10.26 27.43
C GLY A 86 -24.69 -11.42 27.81
N TYR A 87 -24.27 -11.47 29.08
CA TYR A 87 -23.48 -12.56 29.68
C TYR A 87 -24.09 -12.94 31.03
N ILE A 88 -24.26 -14.23 31.26
CA ILE A 88 -24.75 -14.78 32.53
C ILE A 88 -23.59 -14.79 33.54
N ALA A 89 -23.78 -14.12 34.67
CA ALA A 89 -22.86 -14.21 35.80
C ALA A 89 -22.86 -15.64 36.36
N ALA A 90 -21.70 -16.30 36.36
CA ALA A 90 -21.57 -17.68 36.80
C ALA A 90 -21.60 -17.75 38.33
N LYS A 91 -22.75 -18.09 38.93
CA LYS A 91 -22.92 -18.12 40.39
C LYS A 91 -21.92 -19.07 41.07
N PHE A 92 -21.03 -18.53 41.90
CA PHE A 92 -20.03 -19.33 42.62
C PHE A 92 -20.59 -19.78 43.97
N GLU A 93 -21.10 -21.02 44.04
CA GLU A 93 -21.69 -21.57 45.27
C GLU A 93 -20.70 -21.61 46.46
N GLY A 94 -19.40 -21.68 46.19
CA GLY A 94 -18.34 -21.63 47.21
C GLY A 94 -17.97 -20.23 47.72
N LYS A 95 -18.54 -19.14 47.15
CA LYS A 95 -18.09 -17.76 47.39
C LYS A 95 -18.09 -17.36 48.86
N GLN A 96 -19.13 -17.71 49.61
CA GLN A 96 -19.24 -17.36 51.02
C GLN A 96 -18.20 -18.08 51.88
N LYS A 97 -17.98 -19.38 51.64
CA LYS A 97 -16.94 -20.16 52.33
C LYS A 97 -15.52 -19.68 52.00
N GLN A 98 -15.28 -19.29 50.75
CA GLN A 98 -14.01 -18.69 50.35
C GLN A 98 -13.80 -17.34 51.05
N MET A 99 -14.85 -16.51 51.14
CA MET A 99 -14.82 -15.22 51.84
C MET A 99 -14.51 -15.39 53.34
N GLU A 100 -15.09 -16.39 54.00
CA GLU A 100 -14.77 -16.76 55.39
C GLU A 100 -13.27 -17.14 55.53
N GLN A 101 -12.77 -18.03 54.66
CA GLN A 101 -11.34 -18.41 54.64
C GLN A 101 -10.39 -17.23 54.37
N VAL A 102 -10.81 -16.25 53.56
CA VAL A 102 -10.07 -15.01 53.33
C VAL A 102 -10.03 -14.16 54.61
N MET A 103 -11.15 -14.05 55.35
CA MET A 103 -11.18 -13.32 56.63
C MET A 103 -10.25 -13.95 57.66
N ASP A 104 -10.30 -15.28 57.83
CA ASP A 104 -9.45 -16.02 58.77
C ASP A 104 -7.95 -15.74 58.52
N ILE A 105 -7.51 -15.82 57.27
CA ILE A 105 -6.09 -15.61 56.91
C ILE A 105 -5.69 -14.13 56.98
N LEU A 106 -6.62 -13.19 56.74
CA LEU A 106 -6.36 -11.76 56.92
C LEU A 106 -6.16 -11.40 58.39
N GLU A 107 -6.92 -12.01 59.30
CA GLU A 107 -6.76 -11.86 60.74
C GLU A 107 -5.48 -12.55 61.24
N GLU A 108 -5.17 -13.77 60.78
CA GLU A 108 -3.91 -14.48 61.11
C GLU A 108 -2.66 -13.66 60.70
N LYS A 109 -2.70 -12.99 59.55
CA LYS A 109 -1.57 -12.16 59.06
C LYS A 109 -1.35 -10.88 59.87
N GLY A 110 -2.30 -10.43 60.68
CA GLY A 110 -2.13 -9.32 61.64
C GLY A 110 -1.83 -7.93 61.07
N PHE A 111 -1.89 -7.73 59.75
CA PHE A 111 -1.68 -6.42 59.11
C PHE A 111 -2.93 -5.51 59.13
N PHE A 112 -4.10 -6.08 59.41
CA PHE A 112 -5.35 -5.35 59.62
C PHE A 112 -5.64 -5.21 61.12
N PRO A 113 -6.22 -4.10 61.58
CA PRO A 113 -6.98 -4.10 62.83
C PRO A 113 -8.23 -4.96 62.63
N SER A 114 -8.53 -5.89 63.55
CA SER A 114 -9.61 -6.89 63.39
C SER A 114 -10.97 -6.27 63.01
N ASP A 115 -11.31 -5.10 63.56
CA ASP A 115 -12.55 -4.36 63.24
C ASP A 115 -12.74 -4.04 61.74
N PHE A 116 -11.65 -3.96 60.98
CA PHE A 116 -11.69 -3.68 59.53
C PHE A 116 -11.70 -4.92 58.65
N VAL A 117 -11.28 -6.11 59.14
CA VAL A 117 -11.19 -7.33 58.33
C VAL A 117 -12.53 -7.69 57.68
N ILE A 118 -13.61 -7.66 58.47
CA ILE A 118 -14.96 -7.97 57.99
C ILE A 118 -15.44 -6.93 56.96
N SER A 119 -15.25 -5.64 57.24
CA SER A 119 -15.79 -4.56 56.41
C SER A 119 -15.06 -4.42 55.08
N GLU A 120 -13.73 -4.58 55.06
CA GLU A 120 -12.90 -4.52 53.86
C GLU A 120 -13.07 -5.77 52.98
N THR A 121 -13.14 -6.97 53.58
CA THR A 121 -13.41 -8.21 52.82
C THR A 121 -14.83 -8.19 52.22
N THR A 122 -15.83 -7.75 52.99
CA THR A 122 -17.21 -7.59 52.49
C THR A 122 -17.29 -6.55 51.36
N TRP A 123 -16.52 -5.46 51.46
CA TRP A 123 -16.43 -4.45 50.40
C TRP A 123 -15.84 -5.04 49.11
N PHE A 124 -14.74 -5.80 49.22
CA PHE A 124 -14.11 -6.48 48.07
C PHE A 124 -15.06 -7.46 47.37
N TYR A 125 -15.69 -8.37 48.14
CA TYR A 125 -16.54 -9.43 47.58
C TYR A 125 -17.88 -8.95 47.01
N ASN A 126 -18.48 -7.90 47.61
CA ASN A 126 -19.88 -7.54 47.36
C ASN A 126 -20.11 -6.11 46.84
N LYS A 127 -19.17 -5.16 47.05
CA LYS A 127 -19.36 -3.74 46.67
C LYS A 127 -18.53 -3.31 45.46
N LEU A 128 -17.48 -4.04 45.10
CA LEU A 128 -16.67 -3.74 43.92
C LEU A 128 -17.32 -4.13 42.58
N GLY A 129 -18.33 -5.00 42.60
CA GLY A 129 -18.97 -5.52 41.38
C GLY A 129 -18.08 -6.49 40.59
N ILE A 130 -17.15 -7.16 41.26
CA ILE A 130 -16.31 -8.22 40.67
C ILE A 130 -17.18 -9.47 40.44
N ASP A 131 -17.11 -10.04 39.23
CA ASP A 131 -17.90 -11.20 38.82
C ASP A 131 -17.51 -12.48 39.59
N ASP A 132 -18.47 -13.36 39.85
CA ASP A 132 -18.27 -14.61 40.60
C ASP A 132 -17.25 -15.56 39.95
N THR A 133 -17.06 -15.51 38.62
CA THR A 133 -16.03 -16.30 37.93
C THR A 133 -14.63 -15.98 38.45
N TYR A 134 -14.37 -14.71 38.78
CA TYR A 134 -13.08 -14.27 39.31
C TYR A 134 -12.74 -15.05 40.59
N PHE A 135 -13.67 -15.02 41.55
CA PHE A 135 -13.57 -15.71 42.83
C PHE A 135 -13.48 -17.23 42.66
N GLN A 136 -14.16 -17.80 41.67
CA GLN A 136 -14.04 -19.23 41.33
C GLN A 136 -12.66 -19.60 40.78
N THR A 137 -12.00 -18.71 40.03
CA THR A 137 -10.68 -18.99 39.40
C THR A 137 -9.48 -18.67 40.28
N GLU A 138 -9.61 -17.76 41.25
CA GLU A 138 -8.51 -17.24 42.04
C GLU A 138 -8.29 -17.95 43.37
N SER A 139 -7.04 -17.97 43.83
CA SER A 139 -6.69 -18.59 45.12
C SER A 139 -7.04 -17.68 46.29
N VAL A 140 -7.33 -18.30 47.43
CA VAL A 140 -7.58 -17.58 48.71
C VAL A 140 -6.40 -16.64 49.02
N ASP A 141 -5.16 -17.12 48.89
CA ASP A 141 -3.95 -16.31 49.09
C ASP A 141 -3.83 -15.11 48.15
N ALA A 142 -4.25 -15.23 46.89
CA ALA A 142 -4.23 -14.12 45.95
C ALA A 142 -5.23 -13.03 46.36
N ILE A 143 -6.45 -13.43 46.76
CA ILE A 143 -7.51 -12.53 47.22
C ILE A 143 -7.10 -11.83 48.53
N VAL A 144 -6.55 -12.58 49.49
CA VAL A 144 -5.94 -12.04 50.72
C VAL A 144 -4.88 -10.98 50.39
N THR A 145 -3.98 -11.28 49.46
CA THR A 145 -2.90 -10.36 49.05
C THR A 145 -3.45 -9.08 48.42
N GLN A 146 -4.50 -9.17 47.59
CA GLN A 146 -5.14 -8.01 46.97
C GLN A 146 -5.87 -7.13 47.97
N ILE A 147 -6.58 -7.72 48.95
CA ILE A 147 -7.24 -6.96 50.02
C ILE A 147 -6.20 -6.23 50.87
N LEU A 148 -5.06 -6.88 51.18
CA LEU A 148 -3.92 -6.23 51.82
C LEU A 148 -3.36 -5.07 50.97
N SER A 149 -3.16 -5.25 49.66
CA SER A 149 -2.69 -4.19 48.77
C SER A 149 -3.66 -3.00 48.67
N LEU A 150 -4.98 -3.28 48.62
CA LEU A 150 -6.02 -2.25 48.61
C LEU A 150 -6.05 -1.44 49.90
N TYR A 151 -5.90 -2.11 51.05
CA TYR A 151 -5.84 -1.44 52.34
C TYR A 151 -4.53 -0.65 52.52
N ALA A 152 -3.40 -1.21 52.09
CA ALA A 152 -2.12 -0.49 52.06
C ALA A 152 -2.19 0.78 51.19
N ALA A 153 -2.90 0.72 50.05
CA ALA A 153 -3.16 1.91 49.22
C ALA A 153 -4.02 2.96 49.95
N LYS A 154 -5.05 2.54 50.71
CA LYS A 154 -5.86 3.45 51.56
C LYS A 154 -5.03 4.12 52.66
N VAL A 155 -4.19 3.36 53.36
CA VAL A 155 -3.30 3.89 54.40
C VAL A 155 -2.24 4.82 53.80
N ALA A 156 -1.65 4.47 52.66
CA ALA A 156 -0.70 5.31 51.95
C ALA A 156 -1.35 6.62 51.47
N ALA A 157 -2.57 6.57 50.92
CA ALA A 157 -3.33 7.75 50.53
C ALA A 157 -3.60 8.68 51.71
N TYR A 158 -4.03 8.14 52.86
CA TYR A 158 -4.25 8.93 54.08
C TYR A 158 -2.98 9.65 54.59
N ALA A 159 -1.80 9.10 54.29
CA ALA A 159 -0.50 9.66 54.65
C ALA A 159 0.08 10.65 53.61
N ARG A 160 -0.54 10.83 52.44
CA ARG A 160 -0.17 11.87 51.45
C ARG A 160 -0.83 13.20 51.80
N ASP A 161 -0.15 14.31 51.50
CA ASP A 161 -0.72 15.66 51.64
C ASP A 161 -1.94 15.89 50.70
N ASP A 162 -1.98 15.20 49.55
CA ASP A 162 -3.09 15.27 48.58
C ASP A 162 -4.31 14.40 48.95
N LYS A 163 -4.14 13.44 49.87
CA LYS A 163 -5.11 12.42 50.28
C LYS A 163 -5.74 11.59 49.15
N GLN A 164 -5.14 11.55 47.96
CA GLN A 164 -5.74 10.87 46.81
C GLN A 164 -5.61 9.34 46.91
N LEU A 165 -6.75 8.65 46.75
CA LEU A 165 -6.81 7.19 46.82
C LEU A 165 -6.42 6.56 45.49
N GLU A 166 -5.13 6.29 45.34
CA GLU A 166 -4.59 5.67 44.14
C GLU A 166 -4.35 4.16 44.34
N ILE A 167 -5.21 3.35 43.73
CA ILE A 167 -5.06 1.89 43.68
C ILE A 167 -4.48 1.52 42.31
N ARG A 168 -3.37 0.78 42.35
CA ARG A 168 -2.73 0.16 41.18
C ARG A 168 -2.35 -1.26 41.57
N LEU A 169 -2.89 -2.26 40.89
CA LEU A 169 -2.57 -3.67 41.11
C LEU A 169 -2.45 -4.40 39.78
N ASP A 170 -1.30 -5.03 39.55
CA ASP A 170 -1.06 -5.94 38.43
C ASP A 170 -0.56 -7.30 38.91
N LYS A 171 -1.23 -8.36 38.45
CA LYS A 171 -0.87 -9.76 38.70
C LYS A 171 -0.89 -10.49 37.36
N GLU A 172 0.22 -11.12 37.00
CA GLU A 172 0.38 -11.82 35.72
C GLU A 172 0.84 -13.26 35.96
N ALA A 173 0.14 -14.22 35.36
CA ALA A 173 0.51 -15.63 35.29
C ALA A 173 0.72 -16.04 33.81
N GLU A 174 0.98 -17.34 33.57
CA GLU A 174 1.17 -17.88 32.21
C GLU A 174 -0.14 -17.93 31.41
N ASP A 175 -1.27 -18.21 32.07
CA ASP A 175 -2.57 -18.44 31.45
C ASP A 175 -3.64 -17.37 31.76
N HIS A 176 -3.36 -16.45 32.70
CA HIS A 176 -4.26 -15.35 33.07
C HIS A 176 -3.50 -14.11 33.57
N ALA A 177 -4.16 -12.96 33.55
CA ALA A 177 -3.69 -11.75 34.21
C ALA A 177 -4.85 -10.90 34.73
N VAL A 178 -4.57 -10.15 35.81
CA VAL A 178 -5.52 -9.29 36.51
C VAL A 178 -4.89 -7.92 36.68
N TYR A 179 -5.57 -6.88 36.22
CA TYR A 179 -5.17 -5.49 36.41
C TYR A 179 -6.32 -4.70 37.04
N ILE A 180 -6.02 -3.87 38.03
CA ILE A 180 -6.98 -3.00 38.70
C ILE A 180 -6.35 -1.61 38.84
N ASP A 181 -6.99 -0.58 38.29
CA ASP A 181 -6.64 0.83 38.49
C ASP A 181 -7.79 1.66 39.07
N THR A 182 -7.45 2.80 39.68
CA THR A 182 -8.37 3.93 39.82
C THR A 182 -8.29 4.81 38.58
N SER A 183 -9.44 5.14 38.02
CA SER A 183 -9.53 6.03 36.87
C SER A 183 -10.84 6.81 36.85
N ARG A 184 -10.77 8.09 36.45
CA ARG A 184 -11.95 8.95 36.29
C ARG A 184 -12.76 8.52 35.04
N PRO A 185 -14.08 8.29 35.15
CA PRO A 185 -14.90 7.88 34.00
C PRO A 185 -14.96 8.95 32.91
N GLY A 186 -14.74 8.57 31.65
CA GLY A 186 -14.85 9.50 30.51
C GLY A 186 -13.57 10.32 30.24
N MET A 187 -12.45 9.98 30.89
CA MET A 187 -11.16 10.65 30.72
C MET A 187 -10.04 9.63 30.47
N VAL A 188 -9.09 9.98 29.60
CA VAL A 188 -7.85 9.24 29.39
C VAL A 188 -6.82 9.68 30.44
N SER A 189 -6.16 8.72 31.10
CA SER A 189 -5.04 9.00 32.00
C SER A 189 -3.72 8.75 31.27
N VAL A 190 -2.97 9.82 30.97
CA VAL A 190 -1.71 9.75 30.20
C VAL A 190 -0.55 9.29 31.10
N ASP A 191 -0.54 9.75 32.36
CA ASP A 191 0.50 9.46 33.36
C ASP A 191 0.21 8.21 34.23
N GLY A 192 -0.85 7.47 33.88
CA GLY A 192 -1.29 6.25 34.56
C GLY A 192 -0.49 4.98 34.18
N PRO A 193 -0.87 3.81 34.72
CA PRO A 193 -0.20 2.53 34.43
C PRO A 193 -0.45 1.99 33.00
N ARG A 194 -1.36 2.63 32.24
CA ARG A 194 -1.69 2.31 30.82
C ARG A 194 -1.95 0.82 30.57
N TYR A 195 -2.68 0.17 31.48
CA TYR A 195 -2.93 -1.28 31.44
C TYR A 195 -3.55 -1.77 30.12
N GLU A 196 -4.46 -1.04 29.47
CA GLU A 196 -4.98 -1.48 28.16
C GLU A 196 -3.91 -1.56 27.06
N GLN A 197 -2.89 -0.70 27.09
CA GLN A 197 -1.76 -0.76 26.13
C GLN A 197 -0.87 -1.97 26.44
N ARG A 198 -0.57 -2.24 27.72
CA ARG A 198 0.14 -3.45 28.17
C ARG A 198 -0.63 -4.73 27.80
N ILE A 199 -1.96 -4.70 27.86
CA ILE A 199 -2.82 -5.82 27.45
C ILE A 199 -2.78 -6.02 25.92
N ASP A 200 -2.86 -4.93 25.14
CA ASP A 200 -2.70 -4.96 23.69
C ASP A 200 -1.37 -5.60 23.29
N GLU A 201 -0.25 -5.07 23.80
CA GLU A 201 1.11 -5.53 23.51
C GLU A 201 1.34 -7.00 23.90
N LYS A 202 0.97 -7.38 25.13
CA LYS A 202 1.35 -8.69 25.68
C LYS A 202 0.41 -9.83 25.27
N TYR A 203 -0.89 -9.55 25.05
CA TYR A 203 -1.89 -10.61 24.84
C TYR A 203 -2.67 -10.49 23.52
N ILE A 204 -3.09 -9.29 23.11
CA ILE A 204 -4.01 -9.14 21.97
C ILE A 204 -3.27 -9.10 20.62
N ASN A 205 -2.23 -8.27 20.49
CA ASN A 205 -1.53 -8.02 19.22
C ASN A 205 -0.92 -9.29 18.59
N HIS A 206 -0.53 -10.25 19.44
CA HIS A 206 0.04 -11.53 19.06
C HIS A 206 -0.92 -12.72 19.25
N SER A 207 -2.20 -12.48 19.59
CA SER A 207 -3.22 -13.53 19.69
C SER A 207 -3.40 -14.23 18.34
N LYS A 208 -3.18 -15.55 18.32
CA LYS A 208 -3.44 -16.41 17.16
C LYS A 208 -3.66 -17.86 17.61
N GLY A 209 -4.77 -18.46 17.17
CA GLY A 209 -5.10 -19.86 17.46
C GLY A 209 -5.05 -20.18 18.96
N ALA A 210 -4.33 -21.23 19.36
CA ALA A 210 -4.22 -21.66 20.75
C ALA A 210 -3.49 -20.68 21.70
N ASN A 211 -2.84 -19.62 21.17
CA ASN A 211 -2.24 -18.54 21.96
C ASN A 211 -3.09 -17.26 21.94
N SER A 212 -4.38 -17.36 21.61
CA SER A 212 -5.32 -16.25 21.78
C SER A 212 -5.76 -16.07 23.23
N TYR A 213 -6.06 -14.83 23.61
CA TYR A 213 -6.60 -14.49 24.93
C TYR A 213 -7.96 -13.79 24.80
N ARG A 214 -8.83 -13.93 25.80
CA ARG A 214 -10.06 -13.13 25.97
C ARG A 214 -9.88 -12.14 27.10
N VAL A 215 -10.56 -11.00 27.01
CA VAL A 215 -10.48 -9.91 28.00
C VAL A 215 -11.88 -9.52 28.45
N GLU A 216 -12.14 -9.57 29.75
CA GLU A 216 -13.35 -9.04 30.38
C GLU A 216 -12.94 -7.79 31.19
N THR A 217 -13.63 -6.65 31.02
CA THR A 217 -13.36 -5.42 31.78
C THR A 217 -14.63 -4.86 32.40
N PHE A 218 -14.49 -4.34 33.62
CA PHE A 218 -15.60 -3.85 34.45
C PHE A 218 -15.22 -2.55 35.15
N ARG A 219 -16.16 -1.61 35.27
CA ARG A 219 -16.02 -0.39 36.05
C ARG A 219 -16.96 -0.43 37.25
N SER A 220 -16.48 -0.06 38.44
CA SER A 220 -17.30 -0.09 39.66
C SER A 220 -18.52 0.84 39.53
N PRO A 221 -19.72 0.42 39.98
CA PRO A 221 -20.92 1.24 39.85
C PRO A 221 -20.87 2.51 40.71
N SER A 222 -20.19 2.42 41.85
CA SER A 222 -19.98 3.53 42.79
C SER A 222 -18.57 4.10 42.70
N ALA A 223 -18.44 5.39 43.00
CA ALA A 223 -17.15 6.05 43.22
C ALA A 223 -16.47 5.55 44.51
N LEU A 224 -15.16 5.77 44.62
CA LEU A 224 -14.39 5.40 45.79
C LEU A 224 -14.68 6.30 47.01
N PRO A 225 -14.69 5.76 48.25
CA PRO A 225 -14.89 6.58 49.45
C PRO A 225 -13.75 7.60 49.63
N GLY A 226 -14.10 8.89 49.61
CA GLY A 226 -13.18 9.99 49.92
C GLY A 226 -12.40 10.58 48.75
N ASP A 227 -12.76 10.27 47.49
CA ASP A 227 -12.04 10.73 46.29
C ASP A 227 -12.95 11.44 45.27
N ASP A 228 -12.37 12.34 44.49
CA ASP A 228 -13.02 13.21 43.50
C ASP A 228 -13.45 12.42 42.24
N GLY A 229 -14.54 11.65 42.38
CA GLY A 229 -15.23 11.00 41.27
C GLY A 229 -14.46 9.85 40.59
N GLN A 230 -13.40 9.32 41.23
CA GLN A 230 -12.70 8.14 40.72
C GLN A 230 -13.52 6.87 40.93
N GLN A 231 -13.45 5.96 39.96
CA GLN A 231 -14.02 4.61 40.01
C GLN A 231 -12.93 3.57 39.78
N LEU A 232 -13.12 2.37 40.31
CA LEU A 232 -12.23 1.25 40.02
C LEU A 232 -12.51 0.72 38.62
N ARG A 233 -11.45 0.37 37.90
CA ARG A 233 -11.50 -0.29 36.60
C ARG A 233 -10.68 -1.57 36.68
N CYS A 234 -11.36 -2.70 36.50
CA CYS A 234 -10.77 -4.03 36.54
C CYS A 234 -10.68 -4.62 35.13
N TYR A 235 -9.58 -5.32 34.86
CA TYR A 235 -9.32 -6.04 33.61
C TYR A 235 -8.92 -7.48 33.97
N PHE A 236 -9.61 -8.43 33.37
CA PHE A 236 -9.36 -9.87 33.55
C PHE A 236 -9.02 -10.47 32.18
N VAL A 237 -7.80 -10.97 32.05
CA VAL A 237 -7.28 -11.57 30.81
C VAL A 237 -7.16 -13.07 31.05
N TYR A 238 -7.65 -13.89 30.11
CA TYR A 238 -7.60 -15.35 30.20
C TYR A 238 -7.20 -15.97 28.86
N LYS A 239 -6.34 -16.99 28.88
CA LYS A 239 -5.97 -17.75 27.68
C LYS A 239 -7.17 -18.56 27.18
N CYS A 240 -7.47 -18.46 25.88
CA CYS A 240 -8.63 -19.11 25.29
C CYS A 240 -8.49 -20.64 25.25
N GLN A 241 -9.58 -21.35 25.55
CA GLN A 241 -9.68 -22.80 25.35
C GLN A 241 -10.75 -23.12 24.30
N PHE A 242 -10.30 -23.41 23.08
CA PHE A 242 -11.20 -23.75 21.97
C PHE A 242 -11.57 -25.23 21.96
N ALA A 243 -12.79 -25.55 21.49
CA ALA A 243 -13.19 -26.92 21.21
C ALA A 243 -12.51 -27.44 19.93
N ASN A 244 -12.57 -26.66 18.85
CA ASN A 244 -11.75 -26.85 17.67
C ASN A 244 -10.68 -25.73 17.58
N PRO A 245 -9.38 -26.02 17.79
CA PRO A 245 -8.34 -25.00 17.74
C PRO A 245 -7.89 -24.61 16.32
N ASN A 246 -8.23 -25.41 15.28
CA ASN A 246 -7.81 -25.22 13.90
C ASN A 246 -8.97 -25.43 12.90
N PRO A 247 -10.05 -24.62 12.96
CA PRO A 247 -11.12 -24.66 11.97
C PRO A 247 -10.66 -24.06 10.62
N SER A 248 -11.52 -24.17 9.61
CA SER A 248 -11.36 -23.38 8.38
C SER A 248 -11.44 -21.87 8.70
N PRO A 249 -10.64 -20.99 8.08
CA PRO A 249 -10.80 -19.54 8.21
C PRO A 249 -12.16 -19.01 7.73
N ASN A 250 -12.90 -19.82 6.96
CA ASN A 250 -14.26 -19.52 6.48
C ASN A 250 -15.35 -20.18 7.34
N GLU A 251 -14.99 -20.92 8.40
CA GLU A 251 -15.97 -21.43 9.35
C GLU A 251 -16.59 -20.28 10.14
N THR A 252 -17.91 -20.30 10.29
CA THR A 252 -18.67 -19.25 10.97
C THR A 252 -19.45 -19.77 12.16
N ASN A 253 -19.70 -21.07 12.29
CA ASN A 253 -20.53 -21.66 13.34
C ASN A 253 -19.91 -21.46 14.73
N ILE A 254 -20.54 -20.60 15.54
CA ILE A 254 -20.01 -20.15 16.83
C ILE A 254 -19.81 -21.30 17.84
N GLU A 255 -20.58 -22.37 17.78
CA GLU A 255 -20.43 -23.54 18.66
C GLU A 255 -19.21 -24.41 18.29
N ILE A 256 -18.63 -24.23 17.09
CA ILE A 256 -17.38 -24.88 16.65
C ILE A 256 -16.16 -24.00 16.97
N ILE A 257 -16.25 -22.70 16.66
CA ILE A 257 -15.12 -21.75 16.74
C ILE A 257 -15.01 -21.03 18.09
N GLY A 258 -16.04 -21.16 18.94
CA GLY A 258 -16.17 -20.49 20.22
C GLY A 258 -15.20 -20.99 21.29
N GLU A 259 -14.83 -20.08 22.18
CA GLU A 259 -14.11 -20.40 23.41
C GLU A 259 -15.09 -21.02 24.44
N LYS A 260 -14.63 -22.04 25.20
CA LYS A 260 -15.50 -22.81 26.10
C LYS A 260 -16.22 -21.94 27.15
N ARG A 261 -15.53 -21.01 27.81
CA ARG A 261 -16.14 -20.13 28.83
C ARG A 261 -17.08 -19.12 28.18
N PHE A 262 -16.76 -18.59 27.00
CA PHE A 262 -17.70 -17.79 26.20
C PHE A 262 -18.98 -18.57 25.89
N LEU A 263 -18.89 -19.81 25.40
CA LEU A 263 -20.06 -20.64 25.07
C LEU A 263 -20.92 -21.02 26.29
N GLN A 264 -20.33 -21.00 27.49
CA GLN A 264 -21.03 -21.21 28.76
C GLN A 264 -21.66 -19.92 29.33
N LYS A 265 -20.99 -18.77 29.21
CA LYS A 265 -21.45 -17.48 29.76
C LYS A 265 -22.40 -16.71 28.84
N ALA A 266 -22.20 -16.75 27.53
CA ALA A 266 -22.94 -15.90 26.59
C ALA A 266 -24.42 -16.30 26.50
N THR A 267 -25.33 -15.33 26.62
CA THR A 267 -26.77 -15.57 26.46
C THR A 267 -27.10 -16.00 25.02
N PRO A 268 -28.22 -16.74 24.79
CA PRO A 268 -28.60 -17.18 23.44
C PRO A 268 -28.68 -16.03 22.42
N ASN A 269 -29.12 -14.86 22.88
CA ASN A 269 -29.16 -13.62 22.12
C ASN A 269 -27.76 -13.08 21.77
N THR A 270 -26.84 -12.97 22.74
CA THR A 270 -25.43 -12.60 22.45
C THR A 270 -24.76 -13.58 21.49
N LYS A 271 -25.03 -14.90 21.63
CA LYS A 271 -24.55 -15.90 20.67
C LYS A 271 -25.10 -15.63 19.26
N SER A 272 -26.38 -15.29 19.13
CA SER A 272 -27.01 -14.94 17.85
C SER A 272 -26.40 -13.69 17.20
N ILE A 273 -26.24 -12.61 17.98
CA ILE A 273 -25.58 -11.36 17.51
C ILE A 273 -24.14 -11.65 17.05
N TYR A 274 -23.39 -12.42 17.83
CA TYR A 274 -22.02 -12.77 17.49
C TYR A 274 -21.96 -13.69 16.25
N GLN A 275 -22.91 -14.61 16.09
CA GLN A 275 -23.03 -15.47 14.92
C GLN A 275 -23.25 -14.67 13.62
N GLU A 276 -24.12 -13.65 13.65
CA GLU A 276 -24.40 -12.77 12.51
C GLU A 276 -23.21 -11.88 12.14
N ILE A 277 -22.60 -11.22 13.14
CA ILE A 277 -21.47 -10.32 12.89
C ILE A 277 -20.20 -11.09 12.47
N ILE A 278 -19.97 -12.31 12.99
CA ILE A 278 -18.86 -13.17 12.55
C ILE A 278 -19.06 -13.63 11.10
N ALA A 279 -20.28 -14.05 10.72
CA ALA A 279 -20.57 -14.42 9.32
C ALA A 279 -20.30 -13.25 8.36
N THR A 280 -20.69 -12.04 8.76
CA THR A 280 -20.43 -10.81 7.99
C THR A 280 -18.93 -10.46 7.95
N ALA A 281 -18.19 -10.65 9.06
CA ALA A 281 -16.76 -10.36 9.15
C ALA A 281 -15.89 -11.35 8.35
N VAL A 282 -16.30 -12.63 8.29
CA VAL A 282 -15.65 -13.64 7.43
C VAL A 282 -15.79 -13.29 5.94
N GLY A 283 -16.91 -12.68 5.54
CA GLY A 283 -17.14 -12.19 4.18
C GLY A 283 -16.53 -10.82 3.82
N ARG A 284 -15.89 -10.12 4.78
CA ARG A 284 -15.35 -8.76 4.59
C ARG A 284 -13.85 -8.66 4.94
N SER A 285 -13.20 -7.61 4.41
CA SER A 285 -11.78 -7.29 4.70
C SER A 285 -11.61 -6.31 5.85
N GLY A 286 -12.59 -5.42 6.05
CA GLY A 286 -12.60 -4.41 7.12
C GLY A 286 -13.47 -4.78 8.31
N PRO A 287 -13.48 -3.93 9.35
CA PRO A 287 -14.28 -4.16 10.54
C PRO A 287 -15.77 -4.12 10.22
N VAL A 288 -16.53 -4.99 10.88
CA VAL A 288 -18.00 -4.94 10.92
C VAL A 288 -18.40 -4.32 12.25
N ILE A 289 -19.32 -3.36 12.22
CA ILE A 289 -19.66 -2.51 13.36
C ILE A 289 -21.18 -2.43 13.44
N GLU A 290 -21.75 -2.89 14.55
CA GLU A 290 -23.20 -2.87 14.80
C GLU A 290 -23.51 -2.25 16.16
N MET A 291 -24.67 -1.58 16.25
CA MET A 291 -25.14 -0.88 17.44
C MET A 291 -26.51 -1.40 17.85
N PHE A 292 -26.67 -1.66 19.15
CA PHE A 292 -27.90 -2.16 19.75
C PHE A 292 -28.32 -1.25 20.90
N GLU A 293 -29.61 -0.98 20.99
CA GLU A 293 -30.21 -0.23 22.09
C GLU A 293 -30.60 -1.18 23.23
N ILE A 294 -30.57 -0.71 24.47
CA ILE A 294 -30.98 -1.51 25.63
C ILE A 294 -32.29 -0.91 26.16
N GLU A 295 -33.32 -1.74 26.29
CA GLU A 295 -34.63 -1.35 26.82
C GLU A 295 -34.48 -0.77 28.24
N GLY A 296 -35.29 0.23 28.59
CA GLY A 296 -35.23 0.92 29.89
C GLY A 296 -33.98 1.79 30.13
N SER A 297 -32.92 1.65 29.33
CA SER A 297 -31.60 2.20 29.63
C SER A 297 -31.10 3.26 28.63
N ARG A 298 -30.25 4.17 29.11
CA ARG A 298 -29.43 5.07 28.27
C ARG A 298 -28.08 4.46 27.87
N GLU A 299 -27.79 3.24 28.31
CA GLU A 299 -26.64 2.47 27.85
C GLU A 299 -26.90 1.94 26.43
N LYS A 300 -25.87 1.96 25.58
CA LYS A 300 -25.92 1.45 24.21
C LYS A 300 -24.78 0.43 24.01
N ARG A 301 -25.06 -0.67 23.32
CA ARG A 301 -24.10 -1.74 23.07
C ARG A 301 -23.55 -1.61 21.65
N LEU A 302 -22.23 -1.41 21.53
CA LEU A 302 -21.52 -1.38 20.24
C LEU A 302 -20.70 -2.68 20.09
N VAL A 303 -20.93 -3.42 19.01
CA VAL A 303 -20.25 -4.69 18.71
C VAL A 303 -19.39 -4.51 17.45
N ILE A 304 -18.11 -4.84 17.54
CA ILE A 304 -17.11 -4.66 16.49
C ILE A 304 -16.43 -5.99 16.22
N ALA A 305 -16.48 -6.49 14.98
CA ALA A 305 -15.81 -7.73 14.58
C ALA A 305 -14.75 -7.48 13.49
N TYR A 306 -13.57 -8.06 13.66
CA TYR A 306 -12.44 -7.91 12.72
C TYR A 306 -11.50 -9.13 12.78
N ARG A 307 -10.50 -9.20 11.88
CA ARG A 307 -9.55 -10.32 11.82
C ARG A 307 -8.41 -10.15 12.84
N GLN A 308 -7.99 -11.25 13.46
CA GLN A 308 -6.89 -11.26 14.42
C GLN A 308 -5.60 -10.73 13.77
N GLY A 309 -4.97 -9.75 14.42
CA GLY A 309 -3.69 -9.18 13.99
C GLY A 309 -3.74 -8.27 12.76
N SER A 310 -4.91 -7.73 12.38
CA SER A 310 -5.08 -6.73 11.31
C SER A 310 -5.30 -5.28 11.77
N ALA A 311 -5.31 -5.05 13.10
CA ALA A 311 -5.34 -3.74 13.73
C ALA A 311 -4.75 -3.84 15.15
N MET A 312 -3.42 -3.73 15.25
CA MET A 312 -2.70 -3.80 16.53
C MET A 312 -2.92 -2.52 17.35
N GLY A 313 -3.12 -2.66 18.67
CA GLY A 313 -3.40 -1.53 19.56
C GLY A 313 -4.84 -0.99 19.49
N LEU A 314 -5.77 -1.69 18.80
CA LEU A 314 -7.15 -1.22 18.63
C LEU A 314 -7.96 -1.26 19.93
N PHE A 315 -7.69 -2.22 20.84
CA PHE A 315 -8.46 -2.34 22.07
C PHE A 315 -8.29 -1.10 22.96
N SER A 316 -7.06 -0.66 23.21
CA SER A 316 -6.78 0.58 23.94
C SER A 316 -7.26 1.83 23.20
N ALA A 317 -7.02 1.91 21.88
CA ALA A 317 -7.41 3.07 21.09
C ALA A 317 -8.94 3.31 21.04
N LEU A 318 -9.76 2.25 21.11
CA LEU A 318 -11.22 2.37 21.23
C LEU A 318 -11.65 3.14 22.48
N SER A 319 -10.88 3.03 23.57
CA SER A 319 -11.15 3.74 24.82
C SER A 319 -10.88 5.23 24.71
N ASP A 320 -9.77 5.61 24.06
CA ASP A 320 -9.48 7.02 23.75
C ASP A 320 -10.60 7.62 22.87
N LEU A 321 -11.12 6.85 21.92
CA LEU A 321 -12.22 7.27 21.04
C LEU A 321 -13.52 7.56 21.79
N TYR A 322 -14.03 6.63 22.62
CA TYR A 322 -15.28 6.93 23.34
C TYR A 322 -15.09 7.97 24.45
N HIS A 323 -13.88 8.10 25.04
CA HIS A 323 -13.54 9.16 25.98
C HIS A 323 -13.49 10.55 25.31
N TYR A 324 -13.07 10.66 24.04
CA TYR A 324 -13.11 11.91 23.26
C TYR A 324 -14.53 12.47 23.19
N TYR A 325 -15.52 11.60 22.96
CA TYR A 325 -16.95 11.92 22.95
C TYR A 325 -17.61 11.94 24.35
N ARG A 326 -16.81 11.95 25.42
CA ARG A 326 -17.27 12.00 26.84
C ARG A 326 -18.21 10.86 27.25
N LEU A 327 -18.15 9.74 26.55
CA LEU A 327 -18.78 8.49 26.97
C LEU A 327 -17.83 7.71 27.88
N THR A 328 -18.37 6.76 28.65
CA THR A 328 -17.59 5.79 29.41
C THR A 328 -18.13 4.38 29.22
N SER A 329 -17.24 3.39 29.33
CA SER A 329 -17.59 1.97 29.27
C SER A 329 -17.92 1.46 30.67
N SER A 330 -19.13 0.94 30.87
CA SER A 330 -19.47 0.18 32.09
C SER A 330 -18.73 -1.15 32.10
N ARG A 331 -18.83 -1.88 30.98
CA ARG A 331 -18.15 -3.15 30.69
C ARG A 331 -17.69 -3.20 29.24
N LYS A 332 -16.64 -3.97 28.97
CA LYS A 332 -16.06 -4.19 27.64
C LYS A 332 -15.49 -5.60 27.57
N TYR A 333 -15.86 -6.34 26.53
CA TYR A 333 -15.46 -7.72 26.28
C TYR A 333 -14.67 -7.78 24.99
N LEU A 334 -13.57 -8.53 24.97
CA LEU A 334 -12.89 -8.98 23.76
C LEU A 334 -12.90 -10.51 23.75
N GLU A 335 -13.57 -11.07 22.76
CA GLU A 335 -13.64 -12.51 22.52
C GLU A 335 -12.88 -12.84 21.25
N ASN A 336 -11.97 -13.80 21.34
CA ASN A 336 -11.25 -14.35 20.19
C ASN A 336 -11.84 -15.71 19.81
N PHE A 337 -12.00 -15.94 18.50
CA PHE A 337 -12.51 -17.17 17.92
C PHE A 337 -11.41 -17.92 17.17
N SER A 338 -11.48 -19.26 17.11
CA SER A 338 -10.39 -20.07 16.54
C SER A 338 -10.25 -19.98 15.01
N ASN A 339 -11.27 -19.46 14.30
CA ASN A 339 -11.18 -19.13 12.88
C ASN A 339 -10.34 -17.87 12.58
N GLY A 340 -9.88 -17.15 13.60
CA GLY A 340 -9.09 -15.92 13.44
C GLY A 340 -9.92 -14.63 13.45
N ILE A 341 -11.16 -14.66 13.94
CA ILE A 341 -11.96 -13.45 14.20
C ILE A 341 -11.81 -12.99 15.67
N THR A 342 -11.81 -11.69 15.88
CA THR A 342 -11.94 -11.02 17.19
C THR A 342 -13.26 -10.25 17.19
N VAL A 343 -14.04 -10.37 18.28
CA VAL A 343 -15.25 -9.57 18.51
C VAL A 343 -15.08 -8.77 19.80
N VAL A 344 -15.22 -7.45 19.71
CA VAL A 344 -15.20 -6.51 20.84
C VAL A 344 -16.62 -5.99 21.07
N SER A 345 -17.16 -6.17 22.28
CA SER A 345 -18.47 -5.61 22.67
C SER A 345 -18.27 -4.55 23.75
N LEU A 346 -18.61 -3.30 23.43
CA LEU A 346 -18.55 -2.14 24.30
C LEU A 346 -19.95 -1.79 24.81
N TYR A 347 -20.09 -1.53 26.10
CA TYR A 347 -21.33 -1.02 26.70
C TYR A 347 -21.08 0.41 27.14
N LEU A 348 -21.62 1.37 26.39
CA LEU A 348 -21.31 2.79 26.48
C LEU A 348 -22.46 3.57 27.12
N ARG A 349 -22.13 4.43 28.08
CA ARG A 349 -23.05 5.37 28.75
C ARG A 349 -22.46 6.79 28.76
N PRO A 350 -23.25 7.86 28.87
CA PRO A 350 -22.72 9.21 29.03
C PRO A 350 -21.98 9.34 30.37
N SER A 351 -21.03 10.27 30.47
CA SER A 351 -20.42 10.64 31.75
C SER A 351 -21.34 11.54 32.57
N ASP A 352 -21.42 11.33 33.89
CA ASP A 352 -22.36 11.99 34.81
C ASP A 352 -22.03 13.48 35.12
N ASN A 353 -21.04 14.07 34.43
CA ASN A 353 -20.58 15.43 34.70
C ASN A 353 -21.49 16.50 34.04
N SER A 354 -22.33 17.12 34.86
CA SER A 354 -23.42 18.02 34.46
C SER A 354 -22.97 19.32 33.78
N GLU A 355 -21.79 19.87 34.08
CA GLU A 355 -21.29 21.09 33.41
C GLU A 355 -20.85 20.84 31.96
N ILE A 356 -20.56 19.59 31.62
CA ILE A 356 -19.97 19.19 30.33
C ILE A 356 -21.05 18.73 29.34
N SER A 357 -22.14 18.14 29.84
CA SER A 357 -23.24 17.60 29.02
C SER A 357 -23.91 18.63 28.10
N ALA A 358 -23.81 19.93 28.40
CA ALA A 358 -24.35 21.02 27.59
C ALA A 358 -23.47 21.44 26.39
N LYS A 359 -22.22 20.95 26.30
CA LYS A 359 -21.25 21.33 25.23
C LYS A 359 -20.96 20.22 24.20
N PHE A 360 -21.48 19.02 24.42
CA PHE A 360 -21.25 17.85 23.57
C PHE A 360 -22.60 17.33 23.04
N PRO A 361 -22.63 16.64 21.89
CA PRO A 361 -23.87 16.15 21.30
C PRO A 361 -24.51 15.04 22.19
N PRO A 362 -25.82 14.79 22.04
CA PRO A 362 -26.49 13.64 22.65
C PRO A 362 -25.78 12.31 22.33
N ILE A 363 -25.95 11.31 23.21
CA ILE A 363 -25.27 10.00 23.08
C ILE A 363 -25.59 9.32 21.76
N GLU A 364 -26.81 9.52 21.24
CA GLU A 364 -27.28 9.01 19.95
C GLU A 364 -26.36 9.49 18.81
N ALA A 365 -26.14 10.82 18.71
CA ALA A 365 -25.27 11.41 17.70
C ALA A 365 -23.78 11.09 17.96
N ALA A 366 -23.36 11.03 19.22
CA ALA A 366 -21.99 10.65 19.58
C ALA A 366 -21.65 9.22 19.12
N ILE A 367 -22.56 8.25 19.31
CA ILE A 367 -22.33 6.86 18.92
C ILE A 367 -22.32 6.67 17.40
N HIS A 368 -23.19 7.35 16.65
CA HIS A 368 -23.10 7.33 15.19
C HIS A 368 -21.76 7.89 14.67
N GLN A 369 -21.21 8.92 15.33
CA GLN A 369 -19.88 9.43 14.99
C GLN A 369 -18.77 8.41 15.35
N ILE A 370 -18.83 7.79 16.53
CA ILE A 370 -17.91 6.72 16.94
C ILE A 370 -17.94 5.57 15.91
N MET A 371 -19.11 5.11 15.47
CA MET A 371 -19.23 4.05 14.46
C MET A 371 -18.48 4.38 13.16
N LYS A 372 -18.60 5.62 12.66
CA LYS A 372 -17.87 6.07 11.46
C LYS A 372 -16.36 6.16 11.71
N GLU A 373 -15.95 6.55 12.92
CA GLU A 373 -14.56 6.74 13.29
C GLU A 373 -13.81 5.46 13.69
N VAL A 374 -14.50 4.41 14.14
CA VAL A 374 -13.89 3.09 14.41
C VAL A 374 -13.18 2.53 13.16
N SER A 375 -13.73 2.73 11.96
CA SER A 375 -13.06 2.30 10.72
C SER A 375 -11.85 3.16 10.34
N LEU A 376 -11.83 4.43 10.74
CA LEU A 376 -10.65 5.29 10.59
C LEU A 376 -9.56 4.87 11.58
N LEU A 377 -9.96 4.61 12.84
CA LEU A 377 -9.11 4.09 13.90
C LEU A 377 -8.52 2.73 13.53
N TYR A 378 -9.31 1.81 12.96
CA TYR A 378 -8.85 0.50 12.49
C TYR A 378 -7.70 0.58 11.48
N CYS A 379 -7.66 1.63 10.64
CA CYS A 379 -6.59 1.81 9.66
C CYS A 379 -5.25 2.17 10.31
N ILE A 380 -5.27 3.01 11.36
CA ILE A 380 -4.11 3.49 12.11
C ILE A 380 -4.49 3.63 13.61
N PRO A 381 -4.52 2.53 14.40
CA PRO A 381 -4.99 2.59 15.78
C PRO A 381 -4.07 3.41 16.69
N GLN A 382 -2.76 3.36 16.39
CA GLN A 382 -1.72 4.11 17.08
C GLN A 382 -1.07 5.08 16.09
N ASN A 383 -1.57 6.32 16.05
CA ASN A 383 -1.01 7.37 15.20
C ASN A 383 0.07 8.17 15.96
N ARG A 384 1.01 8.79 15.21
CA ARG A 384 2.12 9.55 15.81
C ARG A 384 1.68 10.71 16.72
N PHE A 385 0.47 11.24 16.54
CA PHE A 385 -0.07 12.39 17.27
C PHE A 385 -1.10 12.00 18.35
N GLN A 386 -1.10 10.74 18.80
CA GLN A 386 -2.07 10.20 19.77
C GLN A 386 -2.20 11.04 21.04
N GLY A 387 -1.12 11.67 21.51
CA GLY A 387 -1.15 12.58 22.67
C GLY A 387 -2.10 13.78 22.52
N HIS A 388 -2.25 14.34 21.32
CA HIS A 388 -3.22 15.42 21.07
C HIS A 388 -4.66 14.92 21.04
N PHE A 389 -4.88 13.68 20.60
CA PHE A 389 -6.19 13.04 20.60
C PHE A 389 -6.63 12.63 22.01
N ALA A 390 -5.77 11.94 22.75
CA ALA A 390 -6.01 11.53 24.14
C ALA A 390 -6.27 12.72 25.08
N THR A 391 -5.60 13.85 24.86
CA THR A 391 -5.84 15.10 25.62
C THR A 391 -7.04 15.91 25.11
N GLY A 392 -7.67 15.51 24.00
CA GLY A 392 -8.81 16.20 23.40
C GLY A 392 -8.48 17.50 22.66
N ARG A 393 -7.19 17.82 22.44
CA ARG A 393 -6.75 19.01 21.69
C ARG A 393 -7.08 18.91 20.20
N LEU A 394 -6.99 17.72 19.64
CA LEU A 394 -7.36 17.41 18.26
C LEU A 394 -8.30 16.20 18.24
N SER A 395 -9.17 16.12 17.24
CA SER A 395 -9.97 14.93 16.95
C SER A 395 -9.14 13.81 16.34
N LEU A 396 -9.70 12.59 16.31
CA LEU A 396 -9.09 11.46 15.62
C LEU A 396 -8.84 11.75 14.13
N GLN A 397 -9.78 12.46 13.49
CA GLN A 397 -9.66 12.83 12.08
C GLN A 397 -8.48 13.76 11.84
N GLU A 398 -8.30 14.76 12.70
CA GLU A 398 -7.18 15.73 12.63
C GLU A 398 -5.82 15.07 12.91
N THR A 399 -5.71 14.16 13.89
CA THR A 399 -4.44 13.47 14.20
C THR A 399 -4.05 12.44 13.16
N ILE A 400 -5.01 11.70 12.58
CA ILE A 400 -4.74 10.77 11.48
C ILE A 400 -4.45 11.51 10.17
N TYR A 401 -5.14 12.62 9.88
CA TYR A 401 -4.77 13.52 8.78
C TYR A 401 -3.33 14.04 8.94
N ALA A 402 -2.96 14.53 10.14
CA ALA A 402 -1.61 15.00 10.42
C ALA A 402 -0.55 13.89 10.29
N HIS A 403 -0.90 12.64 10.64
CA HIS A 403 -0.04 11.48 10.44
C HIS A 403 0.18 11.19 8.94
N CYS A 404 -0.87 11.22 8.12
CA CYS A 404 -0.75 11.03 6.66
C CYS A 404 0.07 12.15 6.02
N ALA A 405 -0.17 13.40 6.42
CA ALA A 405 0.62 14.55 5.99
C ALA A 405 2.10 14.42 6.44
N TRP A 406 2.39 14.00 7.67
CA TRP A 406 3.77 13.74 8.13
C TRP A 406 4.50 12.71 7.25
N VAL A 407 3.83 11.61 6.85
CA VAL A 407 4.40 10.63 5.90
C VAL A 407 4.72 11.30 4.56
N PHE A 408 3.82 12.14 4.04
CA PHE A 408 4.03 12.91 2.80
C PHE A 408 5.21 13.89 2.91
N VAL A 409 5.25 14.72 3.97
CA VAL A 409 6.35 15.68 4.22
C VAL A 409 7.69 14.96 4.36
N GLN A 410 7.73 13.79 5.01
CA GLN A 410 8.94 12.98 5.14
C GLN A 410 9.54 12.54 3.79
N GLN A 411 8.73 12.39 2.73
CA GLN A 411 9.21 12.05 1.39
C GLN A 411 9.53 13.28 0.53
N PHE A 412 8.70 14.33 0.59
CA PHE A 412 8.66 15.39 -0.43
C PHE A 412 9.11 16.78 0.02
N LEU A 413 9.44 16.97 1.30
CA LEU A 413 10.07 18.22 1.75
C LEU A 413 11.41 18.39 1.03
N ASN A 414 11.51 19.36 0.13
CA ASN A 414 12.69 19.57 -0.71
C ASN A 414 13.95 19.82 0.15
N ARG A 415 14.98 18.99 -0.05
CA ARG A 415 16.26 19.03 0.69
C ARG A 415 17.44 19.47 -0.16
N LEU A 416 17.21 19.77 -1.44
CA LEU A 416 18.23 20.19 -2.39
C LEU A 416 17.88 21.60 -2.85
N GLY A 417 18.43 22.57 -2.12
CA GLY A 417 18.23 24.00 -2.40
C GLY A 417 18.78 24.43 -3.76
N SER A 418 18.58 25.70 -4.09
CA SER A 418 19.10 26.37 -5.29
C SER A 418 20.61 26.17 -5.49
N GLU A 419 21.33 25.95 -4.40
CA GLU A 419 22.78 25.78 -4.33
C GLU A 419 23.19 24.44 -4.96
N TYR A 420 22.43 23.36 -4.72
CA TYR A 420 22.71 22.06 -5.33
C TYR A 420 22.48 22.10 -6.84
N THR A 421 21.39 22.74 -7.30
CA THR A 421 21.11 22.91 -8.73
C THR A 421 22.18 23.77 -9.41
N SER A 422 22.63 24.84 -8.76
CA SER A 422 23.72 25.70 -9.25
C SER A 422 25.05 24.94 -9.33
N LEU A 423 25.37 24.12 -8.32
CA LEU A 423 26.57 23.27 -8.32
C LEU A 423 26.50 22.20 -9.43
N ALA A 424 25.34 21.58 -9.63
CA ALA A 424 25.13 20.59 -10.68
C ALA A 424 25.31 21.19 -12.09
N ALA A 425 24.87 22.43 -12.31
CA ALA A 425 25.05 23.14 -13.58
C ALA A 425 26.51 23.54 -13.86
N LEU A 426 27.35 23.68 -12.82
CA LEU A 426 28.76 24.04 -12.95
C LEU A 426 29.70 22.84 -13.16
N LEU A 427 29.23 21.61 -12.87
CA LEU A 427 30.04 20.39 -12.92
C LEU A 427 29.82 19.61 -14.22
N ASP A 428 30.89 19.27 -14.93
CA ASP A 428 30.80 18.40 -16.11
C ASP A 428 30.31 16.99 -15.73
N SER A 429 29.11 16.66 -16.18
CA SER A 429 28.45 15.36 -15.97
C SER A 429 29.14 14.19 -16.68
N ASN A 430 30.00 14.46 -17.67
CA ASN A 430 30.80 13.43 -18.35
C ASN A 430 32.07 13.05 -17.57
N ASN A 431 32.43 13.80 -16.53
CA ASN A 431 33.55 13.51 -15.65
C ASN A 431 33.08 12.64 -14.47
N SER A 432 33.56 11.41 -14.41
CA SER A 432 33.19 10.43 -13.38
C SER A 432 33.45 10.90 -11.95
N VAL A 433 34.51 11.69 -11.71
CA VAL A 433 34.84 12.23 -10.38
C VAL A 433 33.83 13.28 -9.95
N HIS A 434 33.39 14.14 -10.88
CA HIS A 434 32.38 15.15 -10.62
C HIS A 434 31.00 14.52 -10.36
N ALA A 435 30.60 13.52 -11.16
CA ALA A 435 29.34 12.81 -10.99
C ALA A 435 29.28 12.05 -9.64
N GLU A 436 30.36 11.38 -9.24
CA GLU A 436 30.45 10.69 -7.94
C GLU A 436 30.35 11.69 -6.77
N LEU A 437 31.07 12.82 -6.86
CA LEU A 437 31.01 13.88 -5.85
C LEU A 437 29.59 14.47 -5.72
N LEU A 438 28.94 14.77 -6.85
CA LEU A 438 27.58 15.28 -6.89
C LEU A 438 26.58 14.32 -6.22
N SER A 439 26.69 13.01 -6.52
CA SER A 439 25.87 11.96 -5.91
C SER A 439 26.09 11.86 -4.39
N LYS A 440 27.33 11.91 -3.92
CA LYS A 440 27.67 11.92 -2.48
C LYS A 440 27.10 13.16 -1.77
N ILE A 441 27.23 14.35 -2.37
CA ILE A 441 26.65 15.60 -1.84
C ILE A 441 25.11 15.50 -1.79
N LYS A 442 24.47 15.03 -2.86
CA LYS A 442 23.00 14.80 -2.91
C LYS A 442 22.53 13.93 -1.76
N LYS A 443 23.21 12.80 -1.53
CA LYS A 443 22.90 11.85 -0.45
C LYS A 443 23.08 12.47 0.94
N ARG A 444 24.11 13.31 1.12
CA ARG A 444 24.40 13.97 2.40
C ARG A 444 23.37 15.04 2.76
N LEU A 445 23.09 15.97 1.85
CA LEU A 445 22.07 17.02 2.04
C LEU A 445 20.68 16.43 2.34
N ARG A 446 20.30 15.37 1.62
CA ARG A 446 19.04 14.64 1.89
C ARG A 446 18.99 13.92 3.26
N THR A 447 20.13 13.73 3.92
CA THR A 447 20.23 12.98 5.19
C THR A 447 20.35 13.89 6.43
N GLU A 448 21.01 15.05 6.32
CA GLU A 448 21.41 15.84 7.49
C GLU A 448 20.43 16.98 7.89
N THR A 449 19.56 17.48 6.99
CA THR A 449 18.75 18.69 7.27
C THR A 449 17.38 18.44 7.94
N PHE A 450 16.64 17.40 7.53
CA PHE A 450 15.28 17.13 8.03
C PHE A 450 15.09 15.63 8.34
N THR A 451 15.23 15.27 9.61
CA THR A 451 14.94 13.92 10.11
C THR A 451 13.43 13.73 10.34
N ALA A 452 12.98 12.47 10.41
CA ALA A 452 11.58 12.15 10.64
C ALA A 452 11.07 12.69 12.00
N ASP A 453 11.94 12.65 13.01
CA ASP A 453 11.68 13.13 14.37
C ASP A 453 11.65 14.67 14.42
N TYR A 454 12.54 15.37 13.70
CA TYR A 454 12.52 16.83 13.63
C TYR A 454 11.26 17.36 12.92
N ILE A 455 10.82 16.70 11.83
CA ILE A 455 9.53 17.03 11.19
C ILE A 455 8.36 16.77 12.16
N PHE A 456 8.40 15.68 12.93
CA PHE A 456 7.41 15.37 13.95
C PHE A 456 7.36 16.44 15.06
N GLU A 457 8.51 16.83 15.61
CA GLU A 457 8.63 17.90 16.61
C GLU A 457 8.09 19.24 16.11
N ILE A 458 8.32 19.58 14.83
CA ILE A 458 7.76 20.80 14.23
C ILE A 458 6.23 20.71 14.19
N ILE A 459 5.65 19.66 13.61
CA ILE A 459 4.19 19.51 13.50
C ILE A 459 3.53 19.53 14.89
N ASN A 460 4.15 18.89 15.88
CA ASN A 460 3.65 18.80 17.24
C ASN A 460 3.53 20.14 17.98
N LYS A 461 4.21 21.21 17.50
CA LYS A 461 4.11 22.58 18.04
C LYS A 461 2.87 23.33 17.57
N TYR A 462 2.23 22.94 16.46
CA TYR A 462 1.21 23.75 15.78
C TYR A 462 -0.18 23.07 15.63
N PRO A 463 -0.82 22.60 16.72
CA PRO A 463 -2.14 21.96 16.63
C PRO A 463 -3.22 22.85 15.98
N GLU A 464 -3.21 24.15 16.25
CA GLU A 464 -4.15 25.10 15.64
C GLU A 464 -4.01 25.20 14.11
N LEU A 465 -2.77 25.13 13.59
CA LEU A 465 -2.54 25.08 12.15
C LEU A 465 -2.97 23.75 11.55
N ILE A 466 -2.74 22.62 12.25
CA ILE A 466 -3.24 21.30 11.83
C ILE A 466 -4.76 21.34 11.67
N HIS A 467 -5.47 21.91 12.65
CA HIS A 467 -6.92 22.08 12.59
C HIS A 467 -7.35 22.90 11.36
N LYS A 468 -6.77 24.09 11.12
CA LYS A 468 -7.13 24.91 9.93
C LYS A 468 -6.77 24.26 8.58
N LEU A 469 -5.67 23.51 8.52
CA LEU A 469 -5.29 22.73 7.34
C LEU A 469 -6.20 21.51 7.12
N TYR A 470 -6.69 20.90 8.20
CA TYR A 470 -7.68 19.83 8.14
C TYR A 470 -9.04 20.33 7.64
N LEU A 471 -9.50 21.52 8.04
CA LEU A 471 -10.75 22.09 7.54
C LEU A 471 -10.74 22.30 6.01
N ASP A 472 -9.62 22.74 5.43
CA ASP A 472 -9.44 22.88 3.98
C ASP A 472 -9.48 21.52 3.25
N PHE A 473 -8.79 20.50 3.79
CA PHE A 473 -8.85 19.12 3.31
C PHE A 473 -10.28 18.54 3.37
N ALA A 474 -10.95 18.68 4.52
CA ALA A 474 -12.30 18.18 4.72
C ALA A 474 -13.33 18.90 3.84
N ASN A 475 -13.26 20.23 3.73
CA ASN A 475 -14.13 21.01 2.84
C ASN A 475 -14.00 20.58 1.36
N THR A 476 -12.83 20.09 0.95
CA THR A 476 -12.58 19.64 -0.42
C THR A 476 -13.05 18.20 -0.68
N HIS A 477 -12.89 17.29 0.30
CA HIS A 477 -13.09 15.84 0.08
C HIS A 477 -14.26 15.21 0.85
N TYR A 478 -14.96 15.95 1.70
CA TYR A 478 -16.15 15.47 2.41
C TYR A 478 -17.42 15.64 1.58
N VAL A 479 -18.09 14.54 1.23
CA VAL A 479 -19.35 14.57 0.47
C VAL A 479 -20.52 14.94 1.38
N GLN A 480 -21.25 15.99 1.00
CA GLN A 480 -22.51 16.36 1.63
C GLN A 480 -23.69 15.66 0.94
N THR A 481 -24.13 14.52 1.49
CA THR A 481 -25.41 13.90 1.10
C THR A 481 -26.56 14.75 1.60
N LYS A 482 -27.22 15.48 0.69
CA LYS A 482 -28.31 16.44 0.98
C LYS A 482 -29.71 15.92 0.69
N GLU A 483 -29.87 14.65 0.32
CA GLU A 483 -31.14 14.12 -0.18
C GLU A 483 -31.91 13.24 0.81
N SER A 484 -33.23 13.44 0.81
CA SER A 484 -34.30 12.67 1.47
C SER A 484 -34.39 12.69 3.01
N GLY A 485 -35.00 13.76 3.54
CA GLY A 485 -36.09 13.68 4.54
C GLY A 485 -35.77 13.17 5.95
N ASP A 486 -34.54 12.82 6.25
CA ASP A 486 -34.10 12.23 7.52
C ASP A 486 -33.57 13.35 8.45
N ASP A 487 -34.10 13.44 9.69
CA ASP A 487 -33.81 14.49 10.70
C ASP A 487 -32.39 14.34 11.32
N PHE A 488 -31.37 14.16 10.48
CA PHE A 488 -30.01 13.88 10.94
C PHE A 488 -29.27 15.14 11.41
N LEU A 489 -28.91 15.11 12.69
CA LEU A 489 -27.97 16.06 13.29
C LEU A 489 -26.64 16.04 12.51
N PRO A 490 -26.05 17.20 12.20
CA PRO A 490 -24.79 17.23 11.47
C PRO A 490 -23.64 16.64 12.32
N THR A 491 -22.67 15.98 11.68
CA THR A 491 -21.51 15.41 12.38
C THR A 491 -20.75 16.49 13.15
N LEU A 492 -20.09 16.15 14.26
CA LEU A 492 -19.32 17.14 15.04
C LEU A 492 -18.24 17.85 14.20
N SER A 493 -17.61 17.12 13.26
CA SER A 493 -16.67 17.68 12.28
C SER A 493 -17.35 18.68 11.33
N TYR A 494 -18.59 18.41 10.91
CA TYR A 494 -19.39 19.32 10.10
C TYR A 494 -19.86 20.55 10.90
N LEU A 495 -20.26 20.37 12.16
CA LEU A 495 -20.59 21.48 13.06
C LEU A 495 -19.36 22.41 13.25
N ARG A 496 -18.14 21.85 13.37
CA ARG A 496 -16.90 22.64 13.35
C ARG A 496 -16.67 23.34 12.01
N LEU A 497 -16.87 22.67 10.87
CA LEU A 497 -16.83 23.28 9.53
C LEU A 497 -17.87 24.41 9.32
N GLN A 498 -18.93 24.46 10.13
CA GLN A 498 -19.91 25.56 10.12
C GLN A 498 -19.60 26.69 11.13
N VAL A 499 -18.87 26.39 12.20
CA VAL A 499 -18.50 27.36 13.25
C VAL A 499 -17.21 28.12 12.90
N ASP A 500 -16.25 27.45 12.26
CA ASP A 500 -14.94 28.00 11.90
C ASP A 500 -14.86 28.42 10.42
N GLU A 501 -14.23 29.57 10.15
CA GLU A 501 -13.97 30.02 8.77
C GLU A 501 -13.01 29.05 8.05
N VAL A 502 -13.49 28.42 6.97
CA VAL A 502 -12.64 27.70 6.02
C VAL A 502 -11.81 28.71 5.23
N LEU A 503 -10.52 28.76 5.50
CA LEU A 503 -9.57 29.66 4.86
C LEU A 503 -9.18 29.14 3.47
N ASP A 504 -9.14 30.03 2.48
CA ASP A 504 -8.61 29.68 1.16
C ASP A 504 -7.07 29.50 1.17
N GLY A 505 -6.53 28.88 0.12
CA GLY A 505 -5.09 28.59 0.01
C GLY A 505 -4.16 29.81 0.10
N ALA A 506 -4.63 31.03 -0.20
CA ALA A 506 -3.85 32.25 -0.04
C ALA A 506 -3.85 32.73 1.41
N LYS A 507 -5.03 32.73 2.07
CA LYS A 507 -5.17 32.98 3.51
C LYS A 507 -4.37 31.98 4.35
N LEU A 508 -4.44 30.68 4.03
CA LEU A 508 -3.64 29.64 4.69
C LEU A 508 -2.14 29.88 4.55
N LYS A 509 -1.67 30.31 3.36
CA LYS A 509 -0.25 30.67 3.15
C LYS A 509 0.16 31.86 4.02
N GLN A 510 -0.70 32.86 4.18
CA GLN A 510 -0.44 34.01 5.06
C GLN A 510 -0.46 33.61 6.54
N LEU A 511 -1.39 32.76 6.96
CA LEU A 511 -1.48 32.24 8.33
C LEU A 511 -0.22 31.47 8.72
N ILE A 512 0.22 30.51 7.89
CA ILE A 512 1.46 29.75 8.14
C ILE A 512 2.66 30.70 8.33
N ARG A 513 2.79 31.73 7.47
CA ARG A 513 3.86 32.74 7.56
C ARG A 513 3.79 33.63 8.80
N GLY A 514 2.58 33.91 9.31
CA GLY A 514 2.38 34.69 10.52
C GLY A 514 2.56 33.88 11.82
N THR A 515 2.49 32.55 11.75
CA THR A 515 2.52 31.65 12.91
C THR A 515 3.81 30.85 13.04
N ALA A 516 4.48 30.52 11.94
CA ALA A 516 5.73 29.76 11.97
C ALA A 516 6.87 30.56 12.62
N LEU A 517 7.61 29.93 13.54
CA LEU A 517 8.69 30.56 14.30
C LEU A 517 9.99 30.76 13.50
N ASN A 518 10.18 30.00 12.41
CA ASN A 518 11.38 30.03 11.56
C ASN A 518 11.09 29.41 10.17
N GLU A 519 12.04 29.48 9.25
CA GLU A 519 11.89 29.00 7.87
C GLU A 519 11.65 27.48 7.76
N HIS A 520 12.28 26.65 8.60
CA HIS A 520 12.05 25.20 8.60
C HIS A 520 10.61 24.86 9.02
N ASP A 521 10.09 25.57 10.02
CA ASP A 521 8.71 25.46 10.47
C ASP A 521 7.73 25.93 9.35
N GLU A 522 8.01 27.03 8.63
CA GLU A 522 7.21 27.46 7.45
C GLU A 522 7.24 26.38 6.34
N MET A 523 8.40 25.78 6.06
CA MET A 523 8.54 24.76 5.02
C MET A 523 7.69 23.52 5.32
N VAL A 524 7.78 22.97 6.53
CA VAL A 524 7.02 21.79 6.96
C VAL A 524 5.51 22.05 6.91
N MET A 525 5.05 23.18 7.47
CA MET A 525 3.62 23.50 7.48
C MET A 525 3.11 23.91 6.08
N THR A 526 3.96 24.46 5.22
CA THR A 526 3.61 24.68 3.80
C THR A 526 3.43 23.38 3.04
N SER A 527 4.18 22.32 3.37
CA SER A 527 4.02 21.01 2.73
C SER A 527 2.66 20.35 3.02
N PHE A 528 1.98 20.66 4.12
CA PHE A 528 0.58 20.25 4.34
C PHE A 528 -0.37 20.88 3.31
N ARG A 529 -0.18 22.17 2.98
CA ARG A 529 -0.99 22.83 1.94
C ARG A 529 -0.73 22.22 0.56
N VAL A 530 0.52 21.82 0.27
CA VAL A 530 0.87 21.07 -0.95
C VAL A 530 0.20 19.70 -0.97
N PHE A 531 0.19 18.98 0.16
CA PHE A 531 -0.52 17.70 0.30
C PHE A 531 -2.00 17.86 -0.04
N ASN A 532 -2.72 18.79 0.60
CA ASN A 532 -4.14 19.08 0.33
C ASN A 532 -4.39 19.36 -1.16
N SER A 533 -3.67 20.33 -1.75
CA SER A 533 -3.88 20.73 -3.15
C SER A 533 -3.53 19.64 -4.17
N SER A 534 -2.81 18.59 -3.76
CA SER A 534 -2.40 17.49 -4.63
C SER A 534 -3.41 16.33 -4.63
N ILE A 535 -4.32 16.22 -3.66
CA ILE A 535 -5.24 15.09 -3.56
C ILE A 535 -6.37 15.26 -4.58
N LEU A 536 -6.53 14.26 -5.45
CA LEU A 536 -7.62 14.17 -6.44
C LEU A 536 -8.76 13.28 -5.96
N LYS A 537 -8.43 12.18 -5.27
CA LYS A 537 -9.39 11.25 -4.63
C LYS A 537 -8.83 10.73 -3.33
N THR A 538 -9.69 10.43 -2.36
CA THR A 538 -9.31 9.72 -1.12
C THR A 538 -10.48 8.93 -0.54
N ASN A 539 -10.19 7.79 0.09
CA ASN A 539 -11.17 7.01 0.86
C ASN A 539 -11.26 7.45 2.33
N PHE A 540 -10.57 8.53 2.72
CA PHE A 540 -10.44 8.98 4.12
C PHE A 540 -11.79 9.05 4.87
N PHE A 541 -12.83 9.57 4.22
CA PHE A 541 -14.16 9.72 4.80
C PHE A 541 -15.09 8.50 4.64
N THR A 542 -14.69 7.49 3.83
CA THR A 542 -15.50 6.29 3.59
C THR A 542 -15.63 5.45 4.88
N PRO A 543 -16.84 5.06 5.31
CA PRO A 543 -17.06 4.43 6.62
C PRO A 543 -16.64 2.96 6.69
N THR A 544 -16.38 2.29 5.57
CA THR A 544 -15.80 0.93 5.53
C THR A 544 -14.50 0.92 4.70
N LYS A 545 -13.36 0.81 5.37
CA LYS A 545 -12.01 0.84 4.77
C LYS A 545 -11.01 0.09 5.65
N VAL A 546 -9.89 -0.32 5.07
CA VAL A 546 -8.84 -1.11 5.76
C VAL A 546 -7.47 -0.43 5.83
N ALA A 547 -7.25 0.54 4.95
CA ALA A 547 -6.10 1.43 4.90
C ALA A 547 -6.53 2.74 4.25
N LEU A 548 -5.75 3.80 4.46
CA LEU A 548 -5.99 5.12 3.87
C LEU A 548 -5.28 5.22 2.53
N SER A 549 -6.01 5.64 1.50
CA SER A 549 -5.49 5.83 0.15
C SER A 549 -5.76 7.25 -0.37
N PHE A 550 -4.76 7.79 -1.07
CA PHE A 550 -4.78 9.12 -1.67
C PHE A 550 -4.28 9.03 -3.12
N ARG A 551 -5.13 9.38 -4.08
CA ARG A 551 -4.73 9.57 -5.48
C ARG A 551 -4.24 11.00 -5.64
N LEU A 552 -2.92 11.17 -5.78
CA LEU A 552 -2.24 12.45 -5.84
C LEU A 552 -1.93 12.86 -7.29
N LYS A 553 -2.05 14.15 -7.57
CA LYS A 553 -1.45 14.85 -8.72
C LYS A 553 0.02 15.16 -8.39
N PRO A 554 1.00 14.65 -9.15
CA PRO A 554 2.41 14.70 -8.77
C PRO A 554 3.16 15.94 -9.33
N ASP A 555 2.46 17.04 -9.61
CA ASP A 555 3.03 18.25 -10.24
C ASP A 555 3.84 19.13 -9.28
N PHE A 556 3.83 18.82 -7.98
CA PHE A 556 4.72 19.40 -6.97
C PHE A 556 6.16 18.84 -7.01
N LEU A 557 6.42 17.78 -7.78
CA LEU A 557 7.75 17.15 -7.85
C LEU A 557 8.75 18.04 -8.62
N PRO A 558 9.96 18.29 -8.10
CA PRO A 558 10.97 19.09 -8.79
C PRO A 558 11.52 18.39 -10.03
N GLU A 559 11.34 19.00 -11.21
CA GLU A 559 11.79 18.48 -12.52
C GLU A 559 13.30 18.17 -12.57
N HIS A 560 14.13 18.96 -11.88
CA HIS A 560 15.58 18.73 -11.83
C HIS A 560 15.99 17.47 -11.04
N GLU A 561 15.09 16.93 -10.19
CA GLU A 561 15.29 15.64 -9.52
C GLU A 561 14.54 14.51 -10.22
N TYR A 562 13.33 14.80 -10.71
CA TYR A 562 12.40 13.87 -11.34
C TYR A 562 12.06 14.34 -12.76
N PRO A 563 13.00 14.23 -13.72
CA PRO A 563 12.90 14.81 -15.07
C PRO A 563 11.93 14.09 -16.01
N GLN A 564 11.21 13.09 -15.51
CA GLN A 564 10.10 12.46 -16.20
C GLN A 564 8.86 12.67 -15.33
N PRO A 565 7.87 13.47 -15.76
CA PRO A 565 6.68 13.69 -14.97
C PRO A 565 5.86 12.41 -14.85
N LEU A 566 5.39 12.13 -13.64
CA LEU A 566 4.43 11.07 -13.38
C LEU A 566 3.02 11.51 -13.84
N TYR A 567 2.24 10.59 -14.39
CA TYR A 567 0.82 10.82 -14.66
C TYR A 567 -0.03 10.63 -13.39
N GLY A 568 0.37 9.71 -12.51
CA GLY A 568 -0.30 9.50 -11.25
C GLY A 568 0.55 8.89 -10.16
N MET A 569 0.24 9.30 -8.94
CA MET A 569 0.79 8.78 -7.69
C MET A 569 -0.39 8.35 -6.81
N PHE A 570 -0.31 7.15 -6.25
CA PHE A 570 -1.15 6.74 -5.13
C PHE A 570 -0.26 6.62 -3.90
N LEU A 571 -0.68 7.21 -2.78
CA LEU A 571 -0.07 7.04 -1.47
C LEU A 571 -1.03 6.22 -0.60
N ILE A 572 -0.54 5.12 -0.03
CA ILE A 572 -1.33 4.22 0.82
C ILE A 572 -0.64 4.08 2.19
N ILE A 573 -1.42 4.21 3.26
CA ILE A 573 -0.92 4.22 4.65
C ILE A 573 -1.83 3.36 5.53
N SER A 574 -1.23 2.46 6.32
CA SER A 574 -1.86 1.73 7.43
C SER A 574 -0.85 1.53 8.56
N SER A 575 -1.26 0.94 9.69
CA SER A 575 -0.36 0.60 10.80
C SER A 575 0.78 -0.35 10.39
N GLU A 576 0.54 -1.31 9.50
CA GLU A 576 1.54 -2.32 9.13
C GLU A 576 2.52 -1.85 8.04
N PHE A 577 2.20 -0.78 7.30
CA PHE A 577 2.98 -0.36 6.14
C PHE A 577 2.70 1.07 5.68
N ARG A 578 3.65 1.61 4.94
CA ARG A 578 3.48 2.77 4.05
C ARG A 578 3.90 2.38 2.65
N GLY A 579 3.19 2.83 1.63
CA GLY A 579 3.48 2.43 0.25
C GLY A 579 3.03 3.42 -0.80
N PHE A 580 3.63 3.29 -1.98
CA PHE A 580 3.28 4.07 -3.17
C PHE A 580 2.81 3.15 -4.30
N HIS A 581 2.02 3.70 -5.22
CA HIS A 581 1.88 3.21 -6.59
C HIS A 581 2.15 4.39 -7.53
N LEU A 582 3.19 4.31 -8.36
CA LEU A 582 3.57 5.37 -9.28
C LEU A 582 3.37 4.90 -10.72
N ARG A 583 2.78 5.73 -11.57
CA ARG A 583 2.61 5.47 -13.00
C ARG A 583 2.97 6.68 -13.86
N PHE A 584 3.69 6.42 -14.95
CA PHE A 584 4.12 7.45 -15.89
C PHE A 584 3.06 7.82 -16.93
N ARG A 585 2.14 6.90 -17.28
CA ARG A 585 1.07 7.12 -18.27
C ARG A 585 -0.29 6.69 -17.71
N ASP A 586 -1.36 6.96 -18.45
CA ASP A 586 -2.73 6.59 -18.09
C ASP A 586 -2.91 5.08 -18.11
N ILE A 587 -2.72 4.48 -19.29
CA ILE A 587 -2.49 3.04 -19.41
C ILE A 587 -1.06 2.76 -18.99
N ALA A 588 -0.86 2.09 -17.85
CA ALA A 588 0.46 1.76 -17.33
C ALA A 588 0.44 0.46 -16.53
N ARG A 589 1.55 -0.28 -16.59
CA ARG A 589 1.70 -1.62 -15.99
C ARG A 589 2.96 -1.72 -15.12
N GLY A 590 2.81 -2.32 -13.94
CA GLY A 590 3.88 -2.34 -12.93
C GLY A 590 3.80 -3.45 -11.89
N GLY A 591 4.95 -4.06 -11.58
CA GLY A 591 5.07 -5.00 -10.46
C GLY A 591 4.96 -4.33 -9.08
N ILE A 592 4.44 -5.02 -8.08
CA ILE A 592 4.40 -4.58 -6.68
C ILE A 592 5.44 -5.32 -5.86
N ARG A 593 6.29 -4.57 -5.15
CA ARG A 593 7.35 -5.05 -4.26
C ARG A 593 6.97 -4.86 -2.80
N ILE A 594 7.27 -5.84 -1.94
CA ILE A 594 7.25 -5.65 -0.48
C ILE A 594 8.69 -5.60 0.03
N VAL A 595 9.07 -4.46 0.61
CA VAL A 595 10.39 -4.22 1.23
C VAL A 595 10.33 -4.61 2.70
N LYS A 596 11.20 -5.56 3.08
CA LYS A 596 11.41 -5.99 4.46
C LYS A 596 12.70 -5.39 5.01
N SER A 597 12.68 -5.00 6.27
CA SER A 597 13.80 -4.36 6.97
C SER A 597 14.34 -5.26 8.08
N ARG A 598 15.62 -5.61 7.99
CA ARG A 598 16.29 -6.53 8.95
C ARG A 598 16.42 -5.99 10.37
N ASN A 599 16.35 -4.67 10.56
CA ASN A 599 16.46 -3.95 11.82
C ASN A 599 15.96 -2.50 11.65
N GLY A 600 15.82 -1.77 12.77
CA GLY A 600 15.33 -0.38 12.76
C GLY A 600 16.19 0.61 11.96
N GLU A 601 17.50 0.41 11.88
CA GLU A 601 18.37 1.24 11.03
C GLU A 601 18.06 1.04 9.54
N ALA A 602 17.92 -0.22 9.09
CA ALA A 602 17.51 -0.53 7.73
C ALA A 602 16.11 -0.01 7.42
N TYR A 603 15.17 -0.08 8.36
CA TYR A 603 13.84 0.54 8.22
C TYR A 603 13.95 2.05 8.03
N ASN A 604 14.74 2.74 8.87
CA ASN A 604 14.94 4.18 8.76
C ASN A 604 15.66 4.60 7.47
N ILE A 605 16.51 3.75 6.88
CA ILE A 605 17.08 3.96 5.54
C ILE A 605 15.98 3.81 4.47
N ASN A 606 15.30 2.65 4.45
CA ASN A 606 14.27 2.33 3.45
C ASN A 606 13.12 3.35 3.47
N ALA A 607 12.69 3.80 4.66
CA ALA A 607 11.65 4.80 4.84
C ALA A 607 12.03 6.19 4.29
N ARG A 608 13.33 6.50 4.15
CA ARG A 608 13.82 7.75 3.55
C ARG A 608 13.98 7.67 2.03
N SER A 609 14.19 6.47 1.47
CA SER A 609 14.40 6.26 0.03
C SER A 609 13.20 5.62 -0.68
N LEU A 610 12.10 5.35 0.04
CA LEU A 610 10.92 4.64 -0.46
C LEU A 610 10.38 5.23 -1.77
N PHE A 611 10.16 6.54 -1.81
CA PHE A 611 9.69 7.20 -3.02
C PHE A 611 10.71 7.12 -4.17
N ASP A 612 12.00 7.37 -3.89
CA ASP A 612 13.06 7.30 -4.91
C ASP A 612 13.19 5.90 -5.51
N GLU A 613 13.14 4.84 -4.68
CA GLU A 613 13.17 3.45 -5.15
C GLU A 613 11.97 3.18 -6.07
N ASN A 614 10.76 3.53 -5.62
CA ASN A 614 9.55 3.32 -6.43
C ASN A 614 9.60 4.10 -7.75
N TYR A 615 10.07 5.36 -7.75
CA TYR A 615 10.18 6.19 -8.95
C TYR A 615 11.19 5.59 -9.93
N ASN A 616 12.38 5.20 -9.46
CA ASN A 616 13.43 4.63 -10.31
C ASN A 616 13.03 3.27 -10.91
N LEU A 617 12.34 2.42 -10.13
CA LEU A 617 11.79 1.16 -10.63
C LEU A 617 10.69 1.39 -11.68
N ALA A 618 9.77 2.33 -11.46
CA ALA A 618 8.73 2.69 -12.43
C ALA A 618 9.31 3.33 -13.71
N ASN A 619 10.36 4.15 -13.61
CA ASN A 619 11.05 4.78 -14.73
C ASN A 619 11.82 3.75 -15.57
N THR A 620 12.47 2.77 -14.92
CA THR A 620 13.04 1.61 -15.61
C THR A 620 11.94 0.81 -16.33
N GLN A 621 10.76 0.67 -15.74
CA GLN A 621 9.62 0.02 -16.39
C GLN A 621 9.12 0.79 -17.62
N GLN A 622 9.05 2.14 -17.57
CA GLN A 622 8.68 2.99 -18.71
C GLN A 622 9.59 2.73 -19.92
N ARG A 623 10.91 2.68 -19.71
CA ARG A 623 11.90 2.46 -20.78
C ARG A 623 11.82 1.05 -21.39
N LYS A 624 11.39 0.06 -20.62
CA LYS A 624 11.20 -1.33 -21.10
C LYS A 624 9.94 -1.51 -21.93
N ASN A 625 8.91 -0.72 -21.68
CA ASN A 625 7.58 -0.93 -22.25
C ASN A 625 7.37 -0.29 -23.64
N LYS A 626 8.41 0.25 -24.28
CA LYS A 626 8.35 0.89 -25.61
C LYS A 626 7.66 0.09 -26.74
N ASP A 627 7.60 -1.23 -26.65
CA ASP A 627 7.00 -2.12 -27.65
C ASP A 627 5.55 -2.53 -27.36
N ILE A 628 4.96 -2.01 -26.27
CA ILE A 628 3.64 -2.39 -25.75
C ILE A 628 2.83 -1.13 -25.38
N PRO A 629 1.48 -1.20 -25.35
CA PRO A 629 0.64 -0.04 -25.07
C PRO A 629 0.80 0.56 -23.67
N GLU A 630 1.23 -0.21 -22.66
CA GLU A 630 1.24 0.28 -21.29
C GLU A 630 2.54 0.99 -20.90
N GLY A 631 2.45 2.24 -20.44
CA GLY A 631 3.57 2.91 -19.78
C GLY A 631 4.07 2.19 -18.52
N GLY A 632 5.16 2.70 -17.95
CA GLY A 632 5.76 2.18 -16.73
C GLY A 632 4.95 2.53 -15.50
N ALA A 633 4.69 1.52 -14.67
CA ALA A 633 4.26 1.71 -13.29
C ALA A 633 5.10 0.86 -12.33
N LYS A 634 4.99 1.14 -11.03
CA LYS A 634 5.49 0.28 -9.95
C LYS A 634 4.77 0.57 -8.65
N GLY A 635 4.54 -0.48 -7.85
CA GLY A 635 4.19 -0.33 -6.44
C GLY A 635 5.32 -0.78 -5.52
N VAL A 636 5.52 -0.07 -4.40
CA VAL A 636 6.43 -0.46 -3.33
C VAL A 636 5.72 -0.29 -1.99
N ILE A 637 5.70 -1.36 -1.21
CA ILE A 637 5.14 -1.46 0.14
C ILE A 637 6.32 -1.61 1.10
N LEU A 638 6.56 -0.63 1.96
CA LEU A 638 7.51 -0.76 3.06
C LEU A 638 6.77 -1.21 4.32
N LEU A 639 7.07 -2.43 4.79
CA LEU A 639 6.55 -2.89 6.07
C LEU A 639 7.14 -2.07 7.21
N ASP A 640 6.27 -1.74 8.16
CA ASP A 640 6.66 -1.04 9.38
C ASP A 640 7.61 -1.89 10.25
N ALA A 641 8.46 -1.23 11.04
CA ALA A 641 9.51 -1.88 11.83
C ALA A 641 8.97 -3.01 12.72
N ASP A 642 7.79 -2.82 13.30
CA ASP A 642 7.17 -3.77 14.23
C ASP A 642 6.27 -4.81 13.55
N HIS A 643 6.18 -4.78 12.21
CA HIS A 643 5.20 -5.52 11.40
C HIS A 643 5.85 -6.35 10.27
N GLN A 644 7.12 -6.76 10.42
CA GLN A 644 7.89 -7.46 9.37
C GLN A 644 7.34 -8.85 8.99
N ASP A 645 6.49 -9.46 9.82
CA ASP A 645 5.75 -10.70 9.55
C ASP A 645 4.44 -10.47 8.76
N LYS A 646 3.93 -9.23 8.71
CA LYS A 646 2.60 -8.88 8.18
C LYS A 646 2.53 -8.65 6.66
N ALA A 647 3.49 -9.16 5.90
CA ALA A 647 3.61 -8.94 4.45
C ALA A 647 2.30 -9.17 3.68
N ARG A 648 1.57 -10.25 4.00
CA ARG A 648 0.27 -10.58 3.40
C ARG A 648 -0.80 -9.54 3.76
N VAL A 649 -0.97 -9.21 5.04
CA VAL A 649 -1.96 -8.22 5.51
C VAL A 649 -1.72 -6.86 4.88
N ALA A 650 -0.45 -6.43 4.81
CA ALA A 650 -0.08 -5.18 4.17
C ALA A 650 -0.44 -5.14 2.67
N PHE A 651 -0.18 -6.22 1.93
CA PHE A 651 -0.56 -6.34 0.53
C PHE A 651 -2.09 -6.37 0.34
N GLU A 652 -2.81 -7.15 1.14
CA GLU A 652 -4.26 -7.24 1.07
C GLU A 652 -4.93 -5.87 1.33
N LYS A 653 -4.45 -5.14 2.34
CA LYS A 653 -4.86 -3.76 2.65
C LYS A 653 -4.49 -2.75 1.55
N TYR A 654 -3.29 -2.86 0.98
CA TYR A 654 -2.83 -1.99 -0.11
C TYR A 654 -3.73 -2.11 -1.35
N ILE A 655 -4.11 -3.34 -1.71
CA ILE A 655 -5.00 -3.58 -2.85
C ILE A 655 -6.44 -3.14 -2.55
N ASP A 656 -7.01 -3.51 -1.41
CA ASP A 656 -8.40 -3.16 -1.07
C ASP A 656 -8.63 -1.64 -1.01
N SER A 657 -7.67 -0.89 -0.47
CA SER A 657 -7.74 0.58 -0.39
C SER A 657 -7.45 1.29 -1.72
N ILE A 658 -6.72 0.68 -2.66
CA ILE A 658 -6.66 1.18 -4.04
C ILE A 658 -8.00 0.94 -4.75
N LEU A 659 -8.63 -0.23 -4.57
CA LEU A 659 -9.95 -0.52 -5.14
C LEU A 659 -11.05 0.44 -4.64
N ASP A 660 -10.91 1.01 -3.44
CA ASP A 660 -11.79 2.09 -2.95
C ASP A 660 -11.73 3.38 -3.79
N LEU A 661 -10.66 3.62 -4.55
CA LEU A 661 -10.49 4.81 -5.40
C LEU A 661 -10.80 4.58 -6.88
N LEU A 662 -10.85 3.31 -7.29
CA LEU A 662 -11.06 2.90 -8.69
C LEU A 662 -12.50 2.43 -8.96
N LEU A 663 -13.20 1.91 -7.95
CA LEU A 663 -14.54 1.37 -8.10
C LEU A 663 -15.58 2.36 -7.53
N PRO A 664 -16.74 2.51 -8.19
CA PRO A 664 -17.87 3.21 -7.58
C PRO A 664 -18.31 2.49 -6.29
N PRO A 665 -18.90 3.20 -5.32
CA PRO A 665 -19.37 2.63 -4.06
C PRO A 665 -20.64 1.78 -4.28
N VAL A 666 -20.50 0.59 -4.86
CA VAL A 666 -21.60 -0.35 -5.17
C VAL A 666 -22.12 -1.10 -3.94
N SER A 667 -22.00 -0.52 -2.75
CA SER A 667 -22.54 -1.04 -1.50
C SER A 667 -23.54 -0.02 -0.93
N PRO A 668 -24.82 -0.05 -1.39
CA PRO A 668 -25.84 0.89 -0.97
C PRO A 668 -25.98 0.90 0.55
N GLY A 669 -26.01 2.07 1.17
CA GLY A 669 -26.08 2.21 2.63
C GLY A 669 -24.83 1.75 3.38
N ILE A 670 -23.69 1.50 2.72
CA ILE A 670 -22.44 1.04 3.39
C ILE A 670 -21.19 1.84 2.97
N LYS A 671 -21.14 2.40 1.76
CA LYS A 671 -20.06 3.30 1.33
C LYS A 671 -20.63 4.61 0.79
N ASP A 672 -20.24 5.72 1.42
CA ASP A 672 -20.48 7.06 0.88
C ASP A 672 -19.65 7.27 -0.41
N PRO A 673 -20.15 8.01 -1.41
CA PRO A 673 -19.35 8.46 -2.55
C PRO A 673 -18.09 9.21 -2.11
N ILE A 674 -17.01 9.02 -2.86
CA ILE A 674 -15.80 9.82 -2.73
C ILE A 674 -15.86 11.03 -3.68
N VAL A 675 -15.19 12.12 -3.33
CA VAL A 675 -14.98 13.23 -4.26
C VAL A 675 -13.92 12.82 -5.28
N ASP A 676 -14.29 12.82 -6.57
CA ASP A 676 -13.38 12.58 -7.69
C ASP A 676 -13.06 13.90 -8.43
N LEU A 677 -11.89 14.47 -8.16
CA LEU A 677 -11.36 15.64 -8.87
C LEU A 677 -10.51 15.26 -10.11
N HIS A 678 -10.32 13.97 -10.39
CA HIS A 678 -9.69 13.49 -11.62
C HIS A 678 -10.70 13.43 -12.78
N GLY A 679 -11.96 13.06 -12.50
CA GLY A 679 -13.08 13.14 -13.45
C GLY A 679 -13.00 12.20 -14.66
N LYS A 680 -12.22 11.12 -14.52
CA LYS A 680 -11.98 10.05 -15.49
C LYS A 680 -11.88 8.70 -14.79
N ASP A 681 -12.35 7.65 -15.45
CA ASP A 681 -12.16 6.27 -15.01
C ASP A 681 -10.67 5.89 -15.09
N GLU A 682 -10.20 5.13 -14.10
CA GLU A 682 -8.80 4.69 -14.00
C GLU A 682 -8.77 3.16 -13.88
N ILE A 683 -7.97 2.51 -14.74
CA ILE A 683 -7.67 1.08 -14.66
C ILE A 683 -6.17 0.95 -14.36
N LEU A 684 -5.80 0.04 -13.46
CA LEU A 684 -4.41 -0.26 -13.12
C LEU A 684 -4.08 -1.71 -13.49
N PHE A 685 -2.93 -1.91 -14.14
CA PHE A 685 -2.43 -3.24 -14.51
C PHE A 685 -1.22 -3.57 -13.62
N MET A 686 -1.45 -4.43 -12.63
CA MET A 686 -0.46 -4.78 -11.62
C MET A 686 0.24 -6.11 -11.96
N GLY A 687 1.35 -6.41 -11.30
CA GLY A 687 2.03 -7.69 -11.43
C GLY A 687 2.88 -8.02 -10.20
N PRO A 688 3.51 -9.21 -10.15
CA PRO A 688 4.40 -9.58 -9.08
C PRO A 688 5.77 -8.87 -9.17
N ASP A 689 6.44 -8.81 -8.03
CA ASP A 689 7.86 -8.50 -7.86
C ASP A 689 8.34 -9.24 -6.58
N GLU A 690 9.42 -8.79 -5.96
CA GLU A 690 9.94 -9.35 -4.71
C GLU A 690 8.85 -9.41 -3.61
N ASN A 691 8.69 -10.61 -3.04
CA ASN A 691 7.75 -10.95 -1.96
C ASN A 691 6.24 -10.92 -2.29
N THR A 692 5.79 -10.79 -3.56
CA THR A 692 4.35 -10.72 -3.90
C THR A 692 3.79 -11.84 -4.79
N ALA A 693 4.64 -12.70 -5.37
CA ALA A 693 4.22 -13.72 -6.35
C ALA A 693 3.07 -14.64 -5.88
N GLU A 694 3.04 -15.06 -4.62
CA GLU A 694 1.98 -15.93 -4.08
C GLU A 694 0.63 -15.22 -3.85
N LEU A 695 0.62 -13.88 -3.88
CA LEU A 695 -0.53 -13.05 -3.48
C LEU A 695 -1.38 -12.58 -4.68
N VAL A 696 -0.88 -12.70 -5.91
CA VAL A 696 -1.54 -12.19 -7.13
C VAL A 696 -2.87 -12.88 -7.44
N ASN A 697 -3.00 -14.17 -7.13
CA ASN A 697 -4.25 -14.91 -7.27
C ASN A 697 -5.33 -14.32 -6.36
N TRP A 698 -4.99 -14.03 -5.10
CA TRP A 698 -5.91 -13.40 -4.15
C TRP A 698 -6.32 -12.01 -4.65
N ALA A 699 -5.40 -11.18 -5.13
CA ALA A 699 -5.74 -9.84 -5.61
C ALA A 699 -6.65 -9.86 -6.85
N THR A 700 -6.47 -10.83 -7.74
CA THR A 700 -7.32 -11.06 -8.92
C THR A 700 -8.76 -11.42 -8.51
N GLU A 701 -8.90 -12.41 -7.62
CA GLU A 701 -10.20 -12.85 -7.11
C GLU A 701 -10.87 -11.79 -6.22
N HIS A 702 -10.08 -11.02 -5.47
CA HIS A 702 -10.58 -9.91 -4.66
C HIS A 702 -11.12 -8.76 -5.52
N ALA A 703 -10.49 -8.46 -6.66
CA ALA A 703 -11.05 -7.53 -7.63
C ALA A 703 -12.36 -8.06 -8.23
N ARG A 704 -12.46 -9.37 -8.51
CA ARG A 704 -13.70 -10.00 -8.99
C ARG A 704 -14.82 -9.89 -7.93
N SER A 705 -14.54 -10.23 -6.67
CA SER A 705 -15.54 -10.18 -5.57
C SER A 705 -15.96 -8.75 -5.21
N ARG A 706 -15.06 -7.77 -5.38
CA ARG A 706 -15.35 -6.32 -5.27
C ARG A 706 -16.14 -5.76 -6.46
N GLY A 707 -16.44 -6.55 -7.49
CA GLY A 707 -17.22 -6.15 -8.66
C GLY A 707 -16.44 -5.35 -9.72
N ALA A 708 -15.11 -5.47 -9.78
CA ALA A 708 -14.32 -4.79 -10.79
C ALA A 708 -14.54 -5.42 -12.18
N PRO A 709 -15.04 -4.70 -13.20
CA PRO A 709 -15.33 -5.28 -14.52
C PRO A 709 -14.06 -5.74 -15.26
N TRP A 710 -12.90 -5.18 -14.89
CA TRP A 710 -11.58 -5.50 -15.45
C TRP A 710 -10.78 -6.49 -14.59
N TRP A 711 -11.42 -7.23 -13.67
CA TRP A 711 -10.72 -8.13 -12.71
C TRP A 711 -9.73 -9.08 -13.37
N LYS A 712 -10.04 -9.62 -14.56
CA LYS A 712 -9.18 -10.53 -15.35
C LYS A 712 -7.81 -9.92 -15.62
N SER A 713 -7.77 -8.63 -15.96
CA SER A 713 -6.58 -7.87 -16.30
C SER A 713 -5.90 -7.18 -15.11
N PHE A 714 -6.53 -7.13 -13.93
CA PHE A 714 -6.03 -6.35 -12.79
C PHE A 714 -4.62 -6.76 -12.36
N PHE A 715 -4.33 -8.06 -12.39
CA PHE A 715 -2.99 -8.61 -12.17
C PHE A 715 -2.57 -9.51 -13.32
N THR A 716 -1.30 -9.38 -13.71
CA THR A 716 -0.59 -10.33 -14.58
C THR A 716 0.27 -11.28 -13.77
N GLY A 717 0.72 -12.39 -14.38
CA GLY A 717 1.52 -13.41 -13.68
C GLY A 717 0.71 -14.22 -12.67
N LYS A 718 -0.62 -14.16 -12.76
CA LYS A 718 -1.56 -15.03 -12.04
C LYS A 718 -1.40 -16.48 -12.47
N SER A 719 -1.93 -17.41 -11.67
CA SER A 719 -1.87 -18.83 -12.02
C SER A 719 -2.64 -19.13 -13.32
N PRO A 720 -2.26 -20.18 -14.07
CA PRO A 720 -2.99 -20.61 -15.26
C PRO A 720 -4.46 -20.97 -15.02
N LYS A 721 -4.85 -21.35 -13.79
CA LYS A 721 -6.25 -21.55 -13.42
C LYS A 721 -7.09 -20.27 -13.46
N LEU A 722 -6.44 -19.10 -13.41
CA LEU A 722 -7.03 -17.78 -13.59
C LEU A 722 -6.62 -17.14 -14.94
N GLY A 723 -6.13 -17.94 -15.89
CA GLY A 723 -5.77 -17.50 -17.24
C GLY A 723 -4.46 -16.70 -17.35
N GLY A 724 -3.60 -16.76 -16.34
CA GLY A 724 -2.27 -16.15 -16.40
C GLY A 724 -1.23 -17.02 -17.11
N ILE A 725 -0.20 -16.39 -17.70
CA ILE A 725 0.82 -17.04 -18.52
C ILE A 725 2.14 -17.17 -17.73
N PRO A 726 2.56 -18.36 -17.28
CA PRO A 726 3.80 -18.54 -16.51
C PRO A 726 5.03 -18.17 -17.34
N HIS A 727 5.60 -16.99 -17.06
CA HIS A 727 6.80 -16.51 -17.75
C HIS A 727 7.98 -17.48 -17.62
N ASP A 728 8.11 -18.12 -16.46
CA ASP A 728 9.16 -19.10 -16.19
C ASP A 728 9.00 -20.38 -17.00
N SER A 729 7.81 -21.01 -16.98
CA SER A 729 7.58 -22.29 -17.66
C SER A 729 7.67 -22.21 -19.19
N TYR A 730 7.47 -21.02 -19.75
CA TYR A 730 7.58 -20.75 -21.19
C TYR A 730 8.85 -19.98 -21.58
N GLY A 731 9.75 -19.72 -20.63
CA GLY A 731 11.02 -19.02 -20.86
C GLY A 731 10.87 -17.61 -21.43
N MET A 732 9.75 -16.92 -21.18
CA MET A 732 9.34 -15.70 -21.90
C MET A 732 10.43 -14.63 -21.93
N THR A 733 11.02 -14.31 -20.77
CA THR A 733 12.11 -13.33 -20.66
C THR A 733 13.38 -13.82 -21.36
N THR A 734 13.71 -15.10 -21.24
CA THR A 734 14.90 -15.70 -21.86
C THR A 734 14.79 -15.73 -23.38
N LEU A 735 13.62 -15.99 -23.96
CA LEU A 735 13.41 -15.96 -25.41
C LEU A 735 13.83 -14.61 -26.03
N SER A 736 13.54 -13.51 -25.35
CA SER A 736 14.01 -12.17 -25.71
C SER A 736 15.55 -12.08 -25.63
N VAL A 737 16.15 -12.50 -24.52
CA VAL A 737 17.63 -12.50 -24.33
C VAL A 737 18.34 -13.33 -25.41
N ARG A 738 17.81 -14.52 -25.73
CA ARG A 738 18.34 -15.41 -26.78
C ARG A 738 18.32 -14.75 -28.16
N GLN A 739 17.33 -13.92 -28.51
CA GLN A 739 17.34 -13.24 -29.81
C GLN A 739 18.53 -12.28 -29.98
N TYR A 740 18.97 -11.64 -28.90
CA TYR A 740 20.19 -10.81 -28.94
C TYR A 740 21.45 -11.66 -29.10
N VAL A 741 21.54 -12.80 -28.40
CA VAL A 741 22.69 -13.72 -28.53
C VAL A 741 22.74 -14.36 -29.93
N LEU A 742 21.61 -14.87 -30.43
CA LEU A 742 21.44 -15.40 -31.78
C LEU A 742 21.69 -14.32 -32.85
N GLY A 743 21.31 -13.07 -32.58
CA GLY A 743 21.61 -11.91 -33.41
C GLY A 743 23.11 -11.69 -33.56
N ILE A 744 23.87 -11.68 -32.45
CA ILE A 744 25.34 -11.58 -32.47
C ILE A 744 25.94 -12.74 -33.26
N GLN A 745 25.52 -13.99 -32.97
CA GLN A 745 26.01 -15.18 -33.66
C GLN A 745 25.78 -15.11 -35.18
N ARG A 746 24.58 -14.69 -35.61
CA ARG A 746 24.23 -14.51 -37.03
C ARG A 746 25.00 -13.38 -37.71
N LYS A 747 25.16 -12.21 -37.06
CA LYS A 747 25.88 -11.06 -37.64
C LYS A 747 27.37 -11.32 -37.79
N LEU A 748 27.95 -12.12 -36.90
CA LEU A 748 29.39 -12.42 -36.87
C LEU A 748 29.75 -13.82 -37.40
N ASN A 749 28.77 -14.59 -37.88
CA ASN A 749 28.91 -15.98 -38.34
C ASN A 749 29.64 -16.89 -37.32
N LEU A 750 29.25 -16.80 -36.05
CA LEU A 750 29.84 -17.59 -34.96
C LEU A 750 29.15 -18.95 -34.83
N ASP A 751 29.92 -20.02 -34.68
CA ASP A 751 29.42 -21.34 -34.30
C ASP A 751 29.20 -21.39 -32.76
N PRO A 752 27.95 -21.49 -32.26
CA PRO A 752 27.67 -21.50 -30.83
C PRO A 752 28.40 -22.64 -30.09
N SER A 753 28.60 -23.80 -30.71
CA SER A 753 29.23 -24.96 -30.07
C SER A 753 30.69 -24.73 -29.68
N THR A 754 31.33 -23.74 -30.31
CA THR A 754 32.73 -23.34 -30.04
C THR A 754 32.87 -22.24 -28.99
N LEU A 755 31.79 -21.51 -28.67
CA LEU A 755 31.83 -20.35 -27.77
C LEU A 755 31.77 -20.80 -26.31
N LEU A 756 32.75 -20.39 -25.50
CA LEU A 756 32.73 -20.67 -24.06
C LEU A 756 31.92 -19.60 -23.31
N LYS A 757 30.78 -20.01 -22.73
CA LYS A 757 29.84 -19.14 -22.02
C LYS A 757 30.11 -19.07 -20.52
N LEU A 758 30.10 -17.85 -19.98
CA LEU A 758 29.89 -17.57 -18.56
C LEU A 758 28.41 -17.23 -18.31
N GLN A 759 27.85 -17.72 -17.21
CA GLN A 759 26.52 -17.33 -16.71
C GLN A 759 26.57 -17.03 -15.21
N THR A 760 25.97 -15.92 -14.79
CA THR A 760 25.60 -15.69 -13.38
C THR A 760 24.09 -15.94 -13.24
N GLY A 761 23.64 -16.45 -12.10
CA GLY A 761 22.30 -17.04 -11.96
C GLY A 761 22.33 -18.51 -12.37
N GLY A 762 21.98 -19.39 -11.44
CA GLY A 762 22.14 -20.83 -11.59
C GLY A 762 21.01 -21.53 -12.36
N PRO A 763 21.07 -22.87 -12.45
CA PRO A 763 20.00 -23.70 -13.00
C PRO A 763 18.75 -23.75 -12.08
N ASP A 764 18.80 -23.14 -10.90
CA ASP A 764 17.70 -22.95 -9.97
C ASP A 764 16.79 -21.76 -10.33
N GLY A 765 17.36 -20.68 -10.88
CA GLY A 765 16.62 -19.44 -11.16
C GLY A 765 15.96 -19.41 -12.54
N ASP A 766 14.82 -18.73 -12.65
CA ASP A 766 13.96 -18.69 -13.84
C ASP A 766 14.69 -18.38 -15.15
N LEU A 767 15.50 -17.32 -15.16
CA LEU A 767 16.21 -16.93 -16.37
C LEU A 767 17.40 -17.85 -16.65
N GLY A 768 18.09 -18.30 -15.60
CA GLY A 768 19.30 -19.11 -15.71
C GLY A 768 19.03 -20.57 -16.11
N SER A 769 17.94 -21.17 -15.63
CA SER A 769 17.47 -22.48 -16.05
C SER A 769 17.01 -22.45 -17.51
N ASN A 770 16.23 -21.45 -17.91
CA ASN A 770 15.77 -21.31 -19.28
C ASN A 770 16.91 -20.97 -20.25
N GLU A 771 17.92 -20.20 -19.86
CA GLU A 771 19.09 -19.94 -20.71
C GLU A 771 19.84 -21.25 -20.98
N ILE A 772 20.01 -22.12 -19.97
CA ILE A 772 20.59 -23.46 -20.15
C ILE A 772 19.75 -24.33 -21.10
N LEU A 773 18.42 -24.29 -20.99
CA LEU A 773 17.51 -25.08 -21.84
C LEU A 773 17.39 -24.57 -23.29
N LEU A 774 17.74 -23.31 -23.56
CA LEU A 774 17.64 -22.64 -24.87
C LEU A 774 19.02 -22.30 -25.49
N SER A 775 20.11 -22.66 -24.81
CA SER A 775 21.50 -22.42 -25.22
C SER A 775 22.11 -23.63 -25.89
N ASN A 776 22.75 -23.40 -27.03
CA ASN A 776 23.60 -24.39 -27.70
C ASN A 776 25.10 -24.13 -27.45
N GLU A 777 25.43 -23.06 -26.71
CA GLU A 777 26.79 -22.68 -26.36
C GLU A 777 27.38 -23.55 -25.25
N LYS A 778 28.71 -23.69 -25.29
CA LYS A 778 29.47 -24.51 -24.35
C LYS A 778 29.65 -23.77 -23.03
N TYR A 779 29.05 -24.26 -21.96
CA TYR A 779 29.14 -23.61 -20.64
C TYR A 779 30.51 -23.79 -20.02
N GLY A 780 31.29 -22.72 -19.88
CA GLY A 780 32.58 -22.73 -19.17
C GLY A 780 32.42 -22.52 -17.67
N ALA A 781 31.53 -21.63 -17.24
CA ALA A 781 31.23 -21.41 -15.82
C ALA A 781 29.79 -21.02 -15.54
N ILE A 782 29.32 -21.41 -14.36
CA ILE A 782 28.07 -20.94 -13.76
C ILE A 782 28.36 -20.46 -12.33
N VAL A 783 27.82 -19.28 -12.01
CA VAL A 783 27.91 -18.63 -10.70
C VAL A 783 26.51 -18.46 -10.13
N ASP A 784 26.20 -19.12 -9.01
CA ASP A 784 24.87 -19.10 -8.40
C ASP A 784 24.87 -18.79 -6.89
N GLY A 785 23.72 -18.96 -6.23
CA GLY A 785 23.58 -18.73 -4.80
C GLY A 785 24.56 -19.56 -3.95
N SER A 786 24.78 -20.81 -4.35
CA SER A 786 25.60 -21.81 -3.65
C SER A 786 27.10 -21.71 -3.91
N GLY A 787 27.54 -21.14 -5.04
CA GLY A 787 28.96 -21.10 -5.37
C GLY A 787 29.29 -20.79 -6.82
N VAL A 788 30.45 -21.30 -7.24
CA VAL A 788 30.98 -21.27 -8.61
C VAL A 788 31.27 -22.70 -9.04
N ILE A 789 30.93 -23.03 -10.29
CA ILE A 789 31.46 -24.20 -11.00
C ILE A 789 32.08 -23.75 -12.31
N TYR A 790 33.24 -24.32 -12.67
CA TYR A 790 33.99 -24.00 -13.88
C TYR A 790 34.62 -25.25 -14.49
N ASP A 791 34.70 -25.30 -15.81
CA ASP A 791 35.47 -26.27 -16.57
C ASP A 791 35.94 -25.65 -17.90
N PRO A 792 37.26 -25.55 -18.17
CA PRO A 792 37.75 -25.03 -19.46
C PRO A 792 37.36 -25.94 -20.64
N ASN A 793 37.17 -27.23 -20.38
CA ASN A 793 36.70 -28.22 -21.35
C ASN A 793 35.17 -28.24 -21.46
N GLY A 794 34.46 -27.36 -20.74
CA GLY A 794 33.02 -27.19 -20.75
C GLY A 794 32.27 -28.14 -19.82
N LEU A 795 31.33 -27.60 -19.06
CA LEU A 795 30.44 -28.33 -18.18
C LEU A 795 29.52 -29.27 -18.97
N ASN A 796 29.31 -30.49 -18.44
CA ASN A 796 28.46 -31.50 -19.07
C ASN A 796 27.02 -30.99 -19.28
N HIS A 797 26.59 -30.91 -20.54
CA HIS A 797 25.31 -30.29 -20.91
C HIS A 797 24.07 -31.06 -20.43
N GLU A 798 24.08 -32.40 -20.46
CA GLU A 798 22.99 -33.23 -19.94
C GLU A 798 22.79 -33.03 -18.43
N GLU A 799 23.89 -32.90 -17.69
CA GLU A 799 23.88 -32.60 -16.26
C GLU A 799 23.33 -31.20 -15.97
N LEU A 800 23.69 -30.19 -16.77
CA LEU A 800 23.10 -28.86 -16.68
C LEU A 800 21.59 -28.88 -16.98
N ILE A 801 21.14 -29.63 -17.99
CA ILE A 801 19.71 -29.84 -18.25
C ILE A 801 19.02 -30.53 -17.06
N ARG A 802 19.67 -31.53 -16.44
CA ARG A 802 19.14 -32.21 -15.24
C ARG A 802 18.95 -31.24 -14.08
N LEU A 803 19.92 -30.36 -13.83
CA LEU A 803 19.84 -29.33 -12.80
C LEU A 803 18.77 -28.28 -13.13
N ALA A 804 18.72 -27.80 -14.37
CA ALA A 804 17.75 -26.80 -14.84
C ALA A 804 16.30 -27.30 -14.72
N LYS A 805 16.03 -28.54 -15.12
CA LYS A 805 14.70 -29.17 -14.97
C LYS A 805 14.35 -29.46 -13.51
N LYS A 806 15.33 -29.73 -12.65
CA LYS A 806 15.13 -29.95 -11.20
C LYS A 806 15.03 -28.65 -10.39
N ARG A 807 15.40 -27.50 -10.97
CA ARG A 807 15.64 -26.23 -10.26
C ARG A 807 16.65 -26.38 -9.12
N ALA A 808 17.79 -26.98 -9.44
CA ALA A 808 18.87 -27.26 -8.48
C ALA A 808 20.12 -26.42 -8.77
N MET A 809 20.68 -25.83 -7.72
CA MET A 809 21.96 -25.11 -7.73
C MET A 809 23.13 -26.05 -8.06
N ILE A 810 24.28 -25.47 -8.45
CA ILE A 810 25.52 -26.18 -8.83
C ILE A 810 26.14 -27.00 -7.69
N SER A 811 25.72 -26.77 -6.43
CA SER A 811 26.00 -27.66 -5.29
C SER A 811 25.48 -29.10 -5.49
N GLN A 812 24.51 -29.31 -6.38
CA GLN A 812 24.00 -30.63 -6.76
C GLN A 812 24.57 -31.17 -8.10
N PHE A 813 25.54 -30.49 -8.71
CA PHE A 813 26.22 -30.98 -9.91
C PHE A 813 27.08 -32.22 -9.60
N ASP A 814 26.97 -33.25 -10.43
CA ASP A 814 27.79 -34.47 -10.38
C ASP A 814 29.25 -34.17 -10.78
N LEU A 815 30.12 -34.08 -9.76
CA LEU A 815 31.54 -33.76 -9.94
C LEU A 815 32.30 -34.82 -10.76
N THR A 816 31.77 -36.04 -10.94
CA THR A 816 32.42 -37.05 -11.81
C THR A 816 32.37 -36.68 -13.30
N LYS A 817 31.54 -35.69 -13.66
CA LYS A 817 31.39 -35.15 -15.01
C LYS A 817 32.23 -33.90 -15.29
N LEU A 818 33.08 -33.48 -14.35
CA LEU A 818 34.10 -32.45 -14.59
C LEU A 818 35.35 -33.07 -15.20
N SER A 819 36.02 -32.31 -16.07
CA SER A 819 37.37 -32.63 -16.55
C SER A 819 38.40 -32.46 -15.41
N PRO A 820 39.64 -33.00 -15.55
CA PRO A 820 40.69 -32.84 -14.54
C PRO A 820 41.08 -31.38 -14.22
N GLU A 821 40.72 -30.43 -15.08
CA GLU A 821 40.94 -28.99 -14.90
C GLU A 821 39.71 -28.28 -14.30
N GLY A 822 38.55 -28.93 -14.29
CA GLY A 822 37.31 -28.41 -13.75
C GLY A 822 37.30 -28.36 -12.22
N TYR A 823 36.54 -27.43 -11.66
CA TYR A 823 36.39 -27.27 -10.23
C TYR A 823 35.02 -26.73 -9.83
N ARG A 824 34.66 -26.98 -8.57
CA ARG A 824 33.54 -26.34 -7.89
C ARG A 824 34.02 -25.75 -6.57
N VAL A 825 33.59 -24.53 -6.25
CA VAL A 825 33.83 -23.87 -4.96
C VAL A 825 32.49 -23.36 -4.42
N LEU A 826 32.09 -23.84 -3.26
CA LEU A 826 30.85 -23.44 -2.58
C LEU A 826 31.10 -22.28 -1.61
N VAL A 827 30.06 -21.49 -1.32
CA VAL A 827 30.16 -20.26 -0.51
C VAL A 827 30.70 -20.49 0.92
N ASP A 828 30.42 -21.66 1.49
CA ASP A 828 30.83 -22.04 2.85
C ASP A 828 32.26 -22.60 2.94
N GLU A 829 32.87 -22.92 1.79
CA GLU A 829 34.20 -23.50 1.71
C GLU A 829 35.31 -22.44 1.88
N LYS A 830 36.42 -22.87 2.49
CA LYS A 830 37.56 -22.01 2.84
C LYS A 830 38.87 -22.71 2.50
N ASN A 831 39.83 -21.97 1.97
CA ASN A 831 41.15 -22.45 1.53
C ASN A 831 41.08 -23.61 0.51
N VAL A 832 40.12 -23.57 -0.42
CA VAL A 832 40.01 -24.57 -1.48
C VAL A 832 41.14 -24.37 -2.48
N LYS A 833 41.94 -25.41 -2.74
CA LYS A 833 43.01 -25.37 -3.74
C LYS A 833 42.47 -25.79 -5.10
N LEU A 834 42.53 -24.90 -6.09
CA LEU A 834 42.10 -25.16 -7.47
C LEU A 834 43.12 -26.01 -8.22
N PRO A 835 42.74 -26.67 -9.35
CA PRO A 835 43.67 -27.38 -10.22
C PRO A 835 44.84 -26.51 -10.73
N SER A 836 44.64 -25.20 -10.87
CA SER A 836 45.69 -24.21 -11.20
C SER A 836 46.74 -24.00 -10.10
N GLY A 837 46.50 -24.51 -8.89
CA GLY A 837 47.32 -24.28 -7.71
C GLY A 837 46.92 -23.05 -6.87
N GLU A 838 46.02 -22.19 -7.36
CA GLU A 838 45.45 -21.06 -6.59
C GLU A 838 44.70 -21.56 -5.35
N VAL A 839 44.81 -20.83 -4.24
CA VAL A 839 44.07 -21.12 -3.00
C VAL A 839 42.96 -20.09 -2.80
N VAL A 840 41.71 -20.54 -2.91
CA VAL A 840 40.52 -19.73 -2.65
C VAL A 840 40.25 -19.68 -1.15
N HIS A 841 40.69 -18.61 -0.50
CA HIS A 841 40.55 -18.45 0.96
C HIS A 841 39.10 -18.38 1.45
N ASN A 842 38.16 -17.86 0.65
CA ASN A 842 36.76 -17.67 1.02
C ASN A 842 35.84 -17.84 -0.21
N GLY A 843 35.05 -18.91 -0.24
CA GLY A 843 34.15 -19.22 -1.36
C GLY A 843 33.06 -18.17 -1.61
N MET A 844 32.55 -17.52 -0.56
CA MET A 844 31.55 -16.46 -0.69
C MET A 844 32.11 -15.20 -1.37
N VAL A 845 33.33 -14.78 -1.01
CA VAL A 845 34.05 -13.69 -1.70
C VAL A 845 34.35 -14.09 -3.14
N PHE A 846 34.85 -15.30 -3.37
CA PHE A 846 35.15 -15.84 -4.70
C PHE A 846 33.91 -15.81 -5.61
N ARG A 847 32.78 -16.36 -5.16
CA ARG A 847 31.49 -16.32 -5.86
C ARG A 847 31.04 -14.89 -6.17
N ASN A 848 31.27 -13.95 -5.26
CA ASN A 848 30.89 -12.54 -5.44
C ASN A 848 31.79 -11.75 -6.40
N THR A 849 32.96 -12.26 -6.77
CA THR A 849 33.91 -11.57 -7.67
C THR A 849 34.34 -12.42 -8.87
N TYR A 850 33.79 -13.62 -9.04
CA TYR A 850 34.23 -14.58 -10.07
C TYR A 850 34.09 -14.02 -11.48
N HIS A 851 32.98 -13.33 -11.75
CA HIS A 851 32.69 -12.65 -13.02
C HIS A 851 33.62 -11.46 -13.32
N LEU A 852 34.58 -11.13 -12.45
CA LEU A 852 35.61 -10.10 -12.64
C LEU A 852 37.01 -10.70 -12.84
N ARG A 853 37.15 -12.03 -12.92
CA ARG A 853 38.45 -12.69 -13.12
C ARG A 853 38.89 -12.59 -14.58
N SER A 854 40.20 -12.52 -14.78
CA SER A 854 40.87 -12.36 -16.08
C SER A 854 41.86 -13.49 -16.41
N GLN A 855 41.84 -14.55 -15.61
CA GLN A 855 42.69 -15.74 -15.80
C GLN A 855 41.99 -16.73 -16.74
N GLU A 856 40.69 -16.93 -16.53
CA GLU A 856 39.80 -17.70 -17.39
C GLU A 856 39.36 -16.88 -18.61
N LYS A 857 39.23 -17.51 -19.78
CA LYS A 857 38.72 -16.89 -21.01
C LYS A 857 37.27 -17.30 -21.23
N PHE A 858 36.37 -16.34 -21.45
CA PHE A 858 35.00 -16.58 -21.92
C PHE A 858 34.72 -15.74 -23.16
N ASP A 859 33.98 -16.30 -24.12
CA ASP A 859 33.60 -15.60 -25.36
C ASP A 859 32.25 -14.88 -25.20
N VAL A 860 31.31 -15.47 -24.45
CA VAL A 860 29.98 -14.90 -24.19
C VAL A 860 29.71 -14.83 -22.69
N PHE A 861 29.18 -13.71 -22.20
CA PHE A 861 28.65 -13.61 -20.84
C PHE A 861 27.18 -13.18 -20.85
N VAL A 862 26.32 -14.03 -20.27
CA VAL A 862 24.89 -13.75 -20.10
C VAL A 862 24.57 -13.73 -18.61
N PRO A 863 24.63 -12.58 -17.92
CA PRO A 863 24.20 -12.50 -16.53
C PRO A 863 22.68 -12.70 -16.46
N CYS A 864 22.26 -13.84 -15.93
CA CYS A 864 20.87 -14.25 -15.73
C CYS A 864 20.38 -14.06 -14.28
N GLY A 865 21.29 -13.72 -13.37
CA GLY A 865 21.02 -13.36 -11.98
C GLY A 865 22.26 -12.78 -11.31
N GLY A 866 22.12 -12.36 -10.06
CA GLY A 866 23.16 -11.70 -9.28
C GLY A 866 22.65 -10.42 -8.61
N ARG A 867 23.56 -9.68 -7.96
CA ARG A 867 23.20 -8.40 -7.33
C ARG A 867 23.19 -7.29 -8.39
N PRO A 868 22.33 -6.27 -8.27
CA PRO A 868 22.50 -5.02 -9.01
C PRO A 868 23.91 -4.44 -8.80
N GLU A 869 24.43 -3.74 -9.81
CA GLU A 869 25.73 -3.07 -9.78
C GLU A 869 26.92 -4.01 -9.50
N SER A 870 26.78 -5.30 -9.83
CA SER A 870 27.87 -6.29 -9.68
C SER A 870 29.06 -6.03 -10.61
N ILE A 871 28.87 -5.26 -11.68
CA ILE A 871 29.94 -4.62 -12.46
C ILE A 871 29.69 -3.11 -12.47
N ASP A 872 30.60 -2.35 -11.89
CA ASP A 872 30.53 -0.90 -11.69
C ASP A 872 31.80 -0.19 -12.21
N LEU A 873 31.89 1.14 -12.05
CA LEU A 873 33.07 1.91 -12.48
C LEU A 873 34.38 1.49 -11.78
N ALA A 874 34.30 1.02 -10.53
CA ALA A 874 35.46 0.60 -9.76
C ALA A 874 35.98 -0.79 -10.17
N SER A 875 35.08 -1.70 -10.56
CA SER A 875 35.38 -3.09 -10.88
C SER A 875 35.58 -3.36 -12.38
N VAL A 876 34.94 -2.61 -13.27
CA VAL A 876 35.01 -2.81 -14.74
C VAL A 876 36.43 -2.81 -15.29
N GLY A 877 37.38 -2.13 -14.64
CA GLY A 877 38.79 -2.14 -15.03
C GLY A 877 39.44 -3.54 -15.02
N LYS A 878 38.90 -4.49 -14.25
CA LYS A 878 39.37 -5.88 -14.21
C LYS A 878 38.96 -6.69 -15.45
N LEU A 879 37.95 -6.23 -16.17
CA LEU A 879 37.45 -6.83 -17.42
C LEU A 879 38.15 -6.27 -18.66
N LEU A 880 39.22 -5.50 -18.48
CA LEU A 880 39.98 -4.85 -19.55
C LEU A 880 41.43 -5.34 -19.52
N ARG A 881 41.95 -5.73 -20.69
CA ARG A 881 43.37 -6.04 -20.91
C ARG A 881 43.83 -5.29 -22.15
N ASP A 882 44.89 -4.50 -22.03
CA ASP A 882 45.43 -3.66 -23.12
C ASP A 882 44.35 -2.76 -23.78
N ASN A 883 43.47 -2.19 -22.94
CA ASN A 883 42.27 -1.41 -23.31
C ASN A 883 41.24 -2.16 -24.17
N LYS A 884 41.29 -3.49 -24.25
CA LYS A 884 40.27 -4.34 -24.87
C LYS A 884 39.48 -5.12 -23.81
N ALA A 885 38.19 -5.32 -24.05
CA ALA A 885 37.36 -6.15 -23.18
C ALA A 885 37.79 -7.63 -23.28
N ILE A 886 37.94 -8.30 -22.12
CA ILE A 886 38.36 -9.72 -22.09
C ILE A 886 37.26 -10.70 -22.52
N ILE A 887 35.99 -10.30 -22.37
CA ILE A 887 34.83 -11.02 -22.88
C ILE A 887 34.21 -10.15 -23.98
N PRO A 888 34.20 -10.60 -25.26
CA PRO A 888 33.79 -9.77 -26.38
C PRO A 888 32.27 -9.59 -26.49
N TYR A 889 31.46 -10.53 -25.98
CA TYR A 889 30.00 -10.50 -26.15
C TYR A 889 29.27 -10.54 -24.80
N MET A 890 28.43 -9.53 -24.52
CA MET A 890 27.65 -9.44 -23.28
C MET A 890 26.17 -9.14 -23.57
N VAL A 891 25.25 -9.92 -23.00
CA VAL A 891 23.81 -9.69 -23.11
C VAL A 891 23.19 -9.79 -21.73
N GLU A 892 22.72 -8.68 -21.18
CA GLU A 892 22.16 -8.67 -19.82
C GLU A 892 20.74 -9.26 -19.77
N GLY A 893 20.61 -10.43 -19.15
CA GLY A 893 19.32 -10.97 -18.74
C GLY A 893 18.82 -10.41 -17.41
N ALA A 894 19.72 -10.21 -16.44
CA ALA A 894 19.44 -9.66 -15.12
C ALA A 894 19.31 -8.13 -15.14
N ASN A 895 18.41 -7.59 -14.31
CA ASN A 895 18.21 -6.16 -14.18
C ASN A 895 19.42 -5.48 -13.51
N LEU A 896 19.91 -4.39 -14.11
CA LEU A 896 20.93 -3.50 -13.55
C LEU A 896 22.22 -4.20 -13.08
N PHE A 897 22.61 -5.33 -13.69
CA PHE A 897 23.81 -6.07 -13.27
C PHE A 897 25.10 -5.27 -13.54
N ILE A 898 25.15 -4.55 -14.67
CA ILE A 898 26.25 -3.66 -15.08
C ILE A 898 25.78 -2.21 -14.98
N THR A 899 26.53 -1.31 -14.32
CA THR A 899 26.18 0.13 -14.29
C THR A 899 26.32 0.77 -15.68
N GLN A 900 25.58 1.85 -15.96
CA GLN A 900 25.61 2.49 -17.28
C GLN A 900 27.03 2.92 -17.68
N ASP A 901 27.81 3.51 -16.78
CA ASP A 901 29.18 3.93 -17.10
C ASP A 901 30.15 2.76 -17.32
N ALA A 902 29.95 1.63 -16.62
CA ALA A 902 30.68 0.40 -16.88
C ALA A 902 30.35 -0.16 -18.28
N LYS A 903 29.09 -0.10 -18.72
CA LYS A 903 28.68 -0.44 -20.10
C LYS A 903 29.42 0.41 -21.13
N LEU A 904 29.39 1.74 -20.96
CA LEU A 904 30.07 2.67 -21.87
C LEU A 904 31.58 2.39 -21.96
N ARG A 905 32.22 2.00 -20.84
CA ARG A 905 33.65 1.67 -20.81
C ARG A 905 33.97 0.32 -21.45
N LEU A 906 33.12 -0.70 -21.28
CA LEU A 906 33.25 -2.00 -21.95
C LEU A 906 33.07 -1.87 -23.47
N GLU A 907 32.07 -1.12 -23.93
CA GLU A 907 31.84 -0.91 -25.37
C GLU A 907 32.97 -0.11 -26.03
N LYS A 908 33.50 0.93 -25.37
CA LYS A 908 34.71 1.65 -25.82
C LYS A 908 35.93 0.74 -25.93
N ALA A 909 35.97 -0.36 -25.18
CA ALA A 909 36.99 -1.39 -25.24
C ALA A 909 36.67 -2.54 -26.23
N GLY A 910 35.67 -2.36 -27.10
CA GLY A 910 35.31 -3.31 -28.16
C GLY A 910 34.33 -4.42 -27.75
N CYS A 911 33.74 -4.37 -26.55
CA CYS A 911 32.68 -5.30 -26.17
C CYS A 911 31.38 -5.00 -26.94
N ILE A 912 30.75 -6.01 -27.52
CA ILE A 912 29.37 -5.91 -28.02
C ILE A 912 28.44 -6.20 -26.85
N LEU A 913 27.91 -5.13 -26.25
CA LEU A 913 27.07 -5.19 -25.07
C LEU A 913 25.62 -4.78 -25.40
N TYR A 914 24.67 -5.63 -25.02
CA TYR A 914 23.24 -5.30 -25.02
C TYR A 914 22.71 -5.21 -23.59
N LYS A 915 22.11 -4.05 -23.26
CA LYS A 915 21.60 -3.75 -21.92
C LYS A 915 20.27 -4.42 -21.62
N ASP A 916 20.04 -4.67 -20.33
CA ASP A 916 18.84 -5.25 -19.75
C ASP A 916 17.53 -4.65 -20.29
N ALA A 917 17.44 -3.31 -20.36
CA ALA A 917 16.27 -2.56 -20.85
C ALA A 917 15.86 -2.82 -22.32
N SER A 918 16.66 -3.58 -23.08
CA SER A 918 16.34 -4.08 -24.42
C SER A 918 16.34 -5.61 -24.45
N ALA A 919 17.33 -6.26 -23.82
CA ALA A 919 17.48 -7.70 -23.88
C ALA A 919 16.39 -8.50 -23.11
N ASN A 920 15.91 -8.01 -21.95
CA ASN A 920 15.05 -8.79 -21.05
C ASN A 920 13.54 -8.42 -21.09
N LYS A 921 13.05 -7.93 -22.24
CA LYS A 921 11.66 -7.45 -22.39
C LYS A 921 10.60 -8.55 -22.47
N GLY A 922 10.97 -9.82 -22.71
CA GLY A 922 9.99 -10.86 -23.03
C GLY A 922 8.88 -11.06 -21.98
N GLY A 923 9.21 -11.02 -20.69
CA GLY A 923 8.19 -11.07 -19.63
C GLY A 923 7.24 -9.87 -19.59
N VAL A 924 7.69 -8.67 -19.99
CA VAL A 924 6.79 -7.49 -20.04
C VAL A 924 5.83 -7.57 -21.22
N THR A 925 6.30 -8.09 -22.36
CA THR A 925 5.47 -8.36 -23.54
C THR A 925 4.45 -9.47 -23.27
N SER A 926 4.84 -10.57 -22.62
CA SER A 926 3.92 -11.64 -22.22
C SER A 926 2.81 -11.13 -21.30
N SER A 927 3.14 -10.28 -20.32
CA SER A 927 2.14 -9.66 -19.45
C SER A 927 1.19 -8.70 -20.17
N SER A 928 1.68 -7.92 -21.13
CA SER A 928 0.83 -7.02 -21.93
C SER A 928 -0.18 -7.79 -22.78
N LEU A 929 0.26 -8.90 -23.39
CA LEU A 929 -0.61 -9.78 -24.15
C LEU A 929 -1.60 -10.53 -23.24
N GLU A 930 -1.20 -10.91 -22.02
CA GLU A 930 -2.11 -11.41 -20.99
C GLU A 930 -3.21 -10.40 -20.62
N VAL A 931 -2.87 -9.11 -20.47
CA VAL A 931 -3.84 -8.01 -20.27
C VAL A 931 -4.76 -7.87 -21.47
N LEU A 932 -4.22 -7.85 -22.69
CA LEU A 932 -5.01 -7.71 -23.92
C LEU A 932 -6.03 -8.84 -24.08
N ALA A 933 -5.62 -10.10 -23.87
CA ALA A 933 -6.55 -11.23 -23.89
C ALA A 933 -7.62 -11.12 -22.80
N SER A 934 -7.23 -10.67 -21.59
CA SER A 934 -8.12 -10.45 -20.45
C SER A 934 -9.19 -9.37 -20.68
N LEU A 935 -8.85 -8.31 -21.43
CA LEU A 935 -9.78 -7.24 -21.82
C LEU A 935 -10.64 -7.60 -23.04
N SER A 936 -10.14 -8.45 -23.94
CA SER A 936 -10.83 -8.80 -25.19
C SER A 936 -11.96 -9.81 -25.00
N PHE A 937 -11.79 -10.79 -24.10
CA PHE A 937 -12.82 -11.78 -23.79
C PHE A 937 -13.83 -11.27 -22.75
N ASN A 938 -15.09 -11.68 -22.84
CA ASN A 938 -16.01 -11.59 -21.69
C ASN A 938 -15.62 -12.63 -20.62
N ASP A 939 -16.34 -12.67 -19.49
CA ASP A 939 -15.94 -13.52 -18.35
C ASP A 939 -16.06 -15.02 -18.67
N ASP A 940 -17.16 -15.45 -19.31
CA ASP A 940 -17.39 -16.85 -19.68
C ASP A 940 -16.38 -17.34 -20.73
N GLU A 941 -16.17 -16.56 -21.80
CA GLU A 941 -15.22 -16.86 -22.87
C GLU A 941 -13.78 -16.92 -22.34
N PHE A 942 -13.41 -16.04 -21.39
CA PHE A 942 -12.09 -16.04 -20.77
C PHE A 942 -11.87 -17.31 -19.94
N VAL A 943 -12.87 -17.71 -19.15
CA VAL A 943 -12.83 -18.96 -18.39
C VAL A 943 -12.77 -20.18 -19.32
N GLU A 944 -13.47 -20.17 -20.46
CA GLU A 944 -13.44 -21.28 -21.42
C GLU A 944 -12.08 -21.41 -22.14
N HIS A 945 -11.46 -20.28 -22.52
CA HIS A 945 -10.35 -20.27 -23.48
C HIS A 945 -8.98 -19.96 -22.89
N MET A 946 -8.90 -19.28 -21.76
CA MET A 946 -7.63 -18.91 -21.10
C MET A 946 -7.38 -19.69 -19.81
N CYS A 947 -8.41 -20.06 -19.04
CA CYS A 947 -8.22 -20.76 -17.76
C CYS A 947 -7.98 -22.27 -17.93
N ILE A 948 -6.95 -22.80 -17.25
CA ILE A 948 -6.79 -24.26 -17.05
C ILE A 948 -7.92 -24.77 -16.17
N ARG A 949 -8.57 -25.87 -16.58
CA ARG A 949 -9.70 -26.47 -15.87
C ARG A 949 -9.26 -27.22 -14.59
N GLU A 950 -10.23 -27.58 -13.74
CA GLU A 950 -9.95 -28.23 -12.45
C GLU A 950 -9.26 -29.60 -12.60
N ASP A 951 -9.55 -30.32 -13.68
CA ASP A 951 -8.92 -31.60 -14.06
C ASP A 951 -7.48 -31.44 -14.60
N GLY A 952 -6.98 -30.21 -14.71
CA GLY A 952 -5.67 -29.89 -15.26
C GLY A 952 -5.63 -29.80 -16.80
N SER A 953 -6.78 -29.94 -17.49
CA SER A 953 -6.82 -29.79 -18.94
C SER A 953 -6.56 -28.34 -19.37
N VAL A 954 -5.60 -28.20 -20.28
CA VAL A 954 -5.18 -26.89 -20.84
C VAL A 954 -5.97 -26.61 -22.12
N PRO A 955 -6.72 -25.50 -22.22
CA PRO A 955 -7.43 -25.14 -23.45
C PRO A 955 -6.50 -25.06 -24.65
N GLU A 956 -6.94 -25.57 -25.80
CA GLU A 956 -6.11 -25.56 -27.01
C GLU A 956 -5.88 -24.14 -27.54
N PHE A 957 -6.86 -23.23 -27.34
CA PHE A 957 -6.69 -21.81 -27.60
C PHE A 957 -5.53 -21.22 -26.78
N TYR A 958 -5.50 -21.45 -25.46
CA TYR A 958 -4.41 -20.99 -24.58
C TYR A 958 -3.04 -21.48 -25.07
N LYS A 959 -2.88 -22.76 -25.44
CA LYS A 959 -1.59 -23.27 -25.96
C LYS A 959 -1.16 -22.58 -27.25
N ALA A 960 -2.10 -22.39 -28.19
CA ALA A 960 -1.83 -21.73 -29.46
C ALA A 960 -1.52 -20.24 -29.27
N TYR A 961 -2.21 -19.57 -28.34
CA TYR A 961 -2.00 -18.18 -28.00
C TYR A 961 -0.66 -17.94 -27.30
N VAL A 962 -0.29 -18.80 -26.33
CA VAL A 962 1.03 -18.73 -25.68
C VAL A 962 2.18 -18.89 -26.68
N ARG A 963 2.03 -19.74 -27.71
CA ARG A 963 3.02 -19.84 -28.78
C ARG A 963 3.13 -18.55 -29.61
N GLU A 964 2.00 -17.95 -29.96
CA GLU A 964 1.97 -16.65 -30.66
C GLU A 964 2.60 -15.54 -29.79
N VAL A 965 2.39 -15.54 -28.46
CA VAL A 965 3.07 -14.64 -27.52
C VAL A 965 4.59 -14.82 -27.57
N GLN A 966 5.09 -16.08 -27.61
CA GLN A 966 6.52 -16.37 -27.77
C GLN A 966 7.06 -15.84 -29.11
N GLU A 967 6.32 -16.00 -30.20
CA GLU A 967 6.68 -15.50 -31.54
C GLU A 967 6.74 -13.96 -31.58
N VAL A 968 5.78 -13.26 -30.95
CA VAL A 968 5.79 -11.78 -30.83
C VAL A 968 6.99 -11.30 -30.00
N ILE A 969 7.31 -11.96 -28.89
CA ILE A 969 8.50 -11.67 -28.07
C ILE A 969 9.77 -11.77 -28.90
N GLN A 970 9.92 -12.86 -29.66
CA GLN A 970 11.08 -13.08 -30.51
C GLN A 970 11.16 -12.04 -31.63
N GLY A 971 10.05 -11.75 -32.30
CA GLY A 971 9.97 -10.74 -33.35
C GLY A 971 10.37 -9.34 -32.88
N ASN A 972 9.83 -8.88 -31.74
CA ASN A 972 10.15 -7.56 -31.20
C ASN A 972 11.60 -7.45 -30.74
N ALA A 973 12.17 -8.50 -30.13
CA ALA A 973 13.58 -8.52 -29.74
C ALA A 973 14.52 -8.53 -30.96
N ALA A 974 14.18 -9.28 -32.02
CA ALA A 974 14.96 -9.31 -33.26
C ALA A 974 14.96 -7.96 -34.00
N LEU A 975 13.82 -7.25 -34.02
CA LEU A 975 13.70 -5.93 -34.65
C LEU A 975 14.53 -4.87 -33.92
N GLU A 976 14.47 -4.82 -32.58
CA GLU A 976 15.30 -3.90 -31.81
C GLU A 976 16.81 -4.24 -31.93
N PHE A 977 17.15 -5.54 -31.96
CA PHE A 977 18.53 -5.97 -32.23
C PHE A 977 19.05 -5.41 -33.57
N GLU A 978 18.28 -5.59 -34.66
CA GLU A 978 18.65 -5.10 -35.99
C GLU A 978 18.75 -3.57 -36.05
N ALA A 979 17.82 -2.86 -35.41
CA ALA A 979 17.86 -1.40 -35.31
C ALA A 979 19.12 -0.94 -34.59
N ILE A 980 19.40 -1.43 -33.38
CA ILE A 980 20.60 -1.06 -32.61
C ILE A 980 21.88 -1.43 -33.39
N TRP A 981 21.90 -2.58 -34.06
CA TRP A 981 23.06 -3.01 -34.85
C TRP A 981 23.35 -2.05 -36.01
N ARG A 982 22.33 -1.76 -36.83
CA ARG A 982 22.41 -0.86 -37.98
C ARG A 982 22.82 0.56 -37.57
N GLU A 983 22.17 1.12 -36.55
CA GLU A 983 22.48 2.47 -36.05
C GLU A 983 23.92 2.56 -35.54
N HIS A 984 24.43 1.50 -34.89
CA HIS A 984 25.81 1.45 -34.41
C HIS A 984 26.81 1.41 -35.58
N GLU A 985 26.57 0.58 -36.60
CA GLU A 985 27.42 0.51 -37.81
C GLU A 985 27.46 1.85 -38.57
N GLN A 986 26.33 2.57 -38.62
CA GLN A 986 26.23 3.85 -39.34
C GLN A 986 26.81 5.05 -38.57
N THR A 987 26.65 5.09 -37.23
CA THR A 987 26.96 6.28 -36.43
C THR A 987 28.15 6.14 -35.49
N GLY A 988 28.60 4.91 -35.20
CA GLY A 988 29.60 4.62 -34.17
C GLY A 988 29.13 4.86 -32.73
N VAL A 989 27.88 5.27 -32.50
CA VAL A 989 27.33 5.50 -31.16
C VAL A 989 27.18 4.16 -30.42
N LEU A 990 27.53 4.13 -29.14
CA LEU A 990 27.52 2.92 -28.31
C LEU A 990 26.10 2.34 -28.18
N ARG A 991 25.96 1.01 -28.22
CA ARG A 991 24.68 0.27 -28.23
C ARG A 991 23.86 0.53 -26.98
N SER A 992 24.50 0.65 -25.81
CA SER A 992 23.82 1.02 -24.56
C SER A 992 23.21 2.43 -24.59
N VAL A 993 23.76 3.35 -25.37
CA VAL A 993 23.21 4.70 -25.60
C VAL A 993 22.12 4.66 -26.67
N LEU A 994 22.32 3.91 -27.76
CA LEU A 994 21.32 3.73 -28.81
C LEU A 994 20.04 3.09 -28.28
N SER A 995 20.16 2.10 -27.39
CA SER A 995 19.04 1.48 -26.68
C SER A 995 18.19 2.52 -25.91
N ASP A 996 18.81 3.43 -25.16
CA ASP A 996 18.07 4.51 -24.47
C ASP A 996 17.47 5.52 -25.46
N ARG A 997 18.20 5.89 -26.53
CA ARG A 997 17.70 6.82 -27.57
C ARG A 997 16.50 6.27 -28.34
N LEU A 998 16.55 5.01 -28.77
CA LEU A 998 15.43 4.34 -29.44
C LEU A 998 14.23 4.24 -28.50
N SER A 999 14.45 3.88 -27.24
CA SER A 999 13.37 3.82 -26.23
C SER A 999 12.67 5.18 -26.09
N LEU A 1000 13.44 6.26 -25.95
CA LEU A 1000 12.89 7.63 -25.85
C LEU A 1000 12.20 8.09 -27.14
N ALA A 1001 12.75 7.77 -28.31
CA ALA A 1001 12.16 8.12 -29.59
C ALA A 1001 10.81 7.42 -29.82
N ILE A 1002 10.71 6.11 -29.50
CA ILE A 1002 9.46 5.35 -29.60
C ILE A 1002 8.41 5.90 -28.64
N THR A 1003 8.76 6.03 -27.35
CA THR A 1003 7.84 6.52 -26.31
C THR A 1003 7.33 7.92 -26.61
N LYS A 1004 8.20 8.84 -27.06
CA LYS A 1004 7.79 10.19 -27.45
C LYS A 1004 6.87 10.19 -28.67
N LEU A 1005 7.19 9.42 -29.71
CA LEU A 1005 6.38 9.36 -30.92
C LEU A 1005 5.02 8.69 -30.67
N ASP A 1006 4.97 7.66 -29.83
CA ASP A 1006 3.72 7.03 -29.37
C ASP A 1006 2.79 8.07 -28.70
N GLU A 1007 3.31 8.84 -27.74
CA GLU A 1007 2.58 9.93 -27.07
C GLU A 1007 2.07 11.00 -28.04
N GLU A 1008 2.88 11.40 -29.02
CA GLU A 1008 2.46 12.31 -30.08
C GLU A 1008 1.35 11.69 -30.94
N LEU A 1009 1.49 10.43 -31.36
CA LEU A 1009 0.52 9.73 -32.21
C LEU A 1009 -0.83 9.48 -31.54
N GLN A 1010 -0.87 9.15 -30.25
CA GLN A 1010 -2.11 8.96 -29.48
C GLN A 1010 -3.02 10.20 -29.50
N MET A 1011 -2.43 11.39 -29.69
CA MET A 1011 -3.08 12.70 -29.72
C MET A 1011 -3.37 13.22 -31.14
N THR A 1012 -3.05 12.46 -32.20
CA THR A 1012 -3.26 12.89 -33.60
C THR A 1012 -4.59 12.48 -34.19
N GLU A 1013 -5.07 13.26 -35.18
CA GLU A 1013 -6.21 12.95 -36.04
C GLU A 1013 -6.02 11.67 -36.90
N LEU A 1014 -4.82 11.07 -36.92
CA LEU A 1014 -4.57 9.78 -37.59
C LEU A 1014 -5.44 8.65 -37.01
N TRP A 1015 -5.81 8.75 -35.73
CA TRP A 1015 -6.73 7.81 -35.08
C TRP A 1015 -8.16 7.88 -35.64
N ASP A 1016 -8.58 9.07 -36.10
CA ASP A 1016 -9.94 9.31 -36.56
C ASP A 1016 -10.16 8.80 -38.00
N ASN A 1017 -9.07 8.51 -38.72
CA ASN A 1017 -9.12 7.73 -39.96
C ASN A 1017 -9.44 6.25 -39.66
N VAL A 1018 -10.73 5.92 -39.69
CA VAL A 1018 -11.25 4.58 -39.39
C VAL A 1018 -10.60 3.47 -40.23
N ALA A 1019 -10.30 3.69 -41.51
CA ALA A 1019 -9.68 2.69 -42.38
C ALA A 1019 -8.23 2.40 -41.96
N LEU A 1020 -7.46 3.46 -41.71
CA LEU A 1020 -6.09 3.36 -41.17
C LEU A 1020 -6.11 2.67 -39.80
N ARG A 1021 -6.94 3.13 -38.87
CA ARG A 1021 -7.08 2.57 -37.51
C ARG A 1021 -7.32 1.06 -37.53
N ARG A 1022 -8.26 0.59 -38.36
CA ARG A 1022 -8.60 -0.84 -38.48
C ARG A 1022 -7.44 -1.67 -39.03
N SER A 1023 -6.71 -1.16 -40.02
CA SER A 1023 -5.50 -1.83 -40.52
C SER A 1023 -4.38 -1.87 -39.48
N VAL A 1024 -4.14 -0.75 -38.78
CA VAL A 1024 -3.10 -0.70 -37.75
C VAL A 1024 -3.38 -1.71 -36.64
N LEU A 1025 -4.62 -1.77 -36.14
CA LEU A 1025 -5.01 -2.72 -35.11
C LEU A 1025 -5.07 -4.17 -35.63
N GLY A 1026 -5.45 -4.39 -36.89
CA GLY A 1026 -5.39 -5.71 -37.53
C GLY A 1026 -3.97 -6.28 -37.68
N ASP A 1027 -2.96 -5.42 -37.84
CA ASP A 1027 -1.54 -5.82 -37.89
C ASP A 1027 -0.86 -5.88 -36.50
N ALA A 1028 -1.46 -5.23 -35.49
CA ALA A 1028 -0.91 -5.10 -34.14
C ALA A 1028 -1.46 -6.13 -33.14
N LEU A 1029 -2.73 -6.53 -33.29
CA LEU A 1029 -3.38 -7.48 -32.41
C LEU A 1029 -2.99 -8.93 -32.79
N PRO A 1030 -2.79 -9.83 -31.81
CA PRO A 1030 -2.51 -11.23 -32.08
C PRO A 1030 -3.57 -11.89 -32.96
N ARG A 1031 -3.13 -12.64 -33.97
CA ARG A 1031 -4.00 -13.26 -34.97
C ARG A 1031 -4.97 -14.25 -34.35
N ARG A 1032 -4.56 -14.99 -33.31
CA ARG A 1032 -5.46 -15.92 -32.61
C ARG A 1032 -6.62 -15.20 -31.92
N LEU A 1033 -6.39 -14.01 -31.33
CA LEU A 1033 -7.49 -13.21 -30.77
C LEU A 1033 -8.42 -12.68 -31.87
N LEU A 1034 -7.86 -12.17 -32.97
CA LEU A 1034 -8.63 -11.69 -34.12
C LEU A 1034 -9.51 -12.79 -34.74
N ASP A 1035 -8.96 -13.97 -34.97
CA ASP A 1035 -9.69 -15.12 -35.56
C ASP A 1035 -10.77 -15.68 -34.61
N LYS A 1036 -10.62 -15.48 -33.29
CA LYS A 1036 -11.51 -16.06 -32.26
C LYS A 1036 -12.63 -15.11 -31.80
N ILE A 1037 -12.34 -13.80 -31.68
CA ILE A 1037 -13.26 -12.79 -31.12
C ILE A 1037 -13.81 -11.87 -32.22
N GLY A 1038 -13.01 -11.63 -33.27
CA GLY A 1038 -13.30 -10.63 -34.30
C GLY A 1038 -12.88 -9.22 -33.89
N LEU A 1039 -12.43 -8.42 -34.87
CA LEU A 1039 -11.92 -7.06 -34.62
C LEU A 1039 -12.98 -6.14 -33.99
N GLU A 1040 -14.24 -6.18 -34.46
CA GLU A 1040 -15.30 -5.27 -33.97
C GLU A 1040 -15.57 -5.47 -32.48
N THR A 1041 -15.75 -6.72 -32.07
CA THR A 1041 -16.00 -7.08 -30.67
C THR A 1041 -14.82 -6.69 -29.76
N ILE A 1042 -13.58 -6.72 -30.26
CA ILE A 1042 -12.41 -6.21 -29.53
C ILE A 1042 -12.46 -4.68 -29.43
N LEU A 1043 -12.83 -3.96 -30.49
CA LEU A 1043 -12.97 -2.50 -30.50
C LEU A 1043 -14.08 -2.01 -29.55
N GLU A 1044 -15.13 -2.81 -29.32
CA GLU A 1044 -16.22 -2.50 -28.39
C GLU A 1044 -15.87 -2.79 -26.93
N ARG A 1045 -15.12 -3.86 -26.65
CA ARG A 1045 -14.82 -4.32 -25.28
C ARG A 1045 -13.56 -3.70 -24.67
N VAL A 1046 -12.53 -3.43 -25.47
CA VAL A 1046 -11.26 -2.88 -24.99
C VAL A 1046 -11.37 -1.35 -24.89
N PRO A 1047 -10.98 -0.72 -23.76
CA PRO A 1047 -11.05 0.74 -23.60
C PRO A 1047 -10.34 1.54 -24.71
N GLU A 1048 -10.95 2.64 -25.17
CA GLU A 1048 -10.42 3.43 -26.30
C GLU A 1048 -9.00 3.95 -26.05
N ASN A 1049 -8.70 4.38 -24.82
CA ASN A 1049 -7.34 4.81 -24.44
C ASN A 1049 -6.31 3.67 -24.55
N TYR A 1050 -6.70 2.42 -24.27
CA TYR A 1050 -5.84 1.24 -24.48
C TYR A 1050 -5.66 0.95 -25.99
N LEU A 1051 -6.71 1.02 -26.80
CA LEU A 1051 -6.62 0.82 -28.24
C LEU A 1051 -5.81 1.93 -28.94
N ARG A 1052 -5.93 3.19 -28.49
CA ARG A 1052 -5.08 4.31 -28.94
C ARG A 1052 -3.61 4.05 -28.63
N ALA A 1053 -3.31 3.54 -27.43
CA ALA A 1053 -1.95 3.18 -27.05
C ALA A 1053 -1.38 2.00 -27.85
N ILE A 1054 -2.19 1.00 -28.23
CA ILE A 1054 -1.76 -0.06 -29.17
C ILE A 1054 -1.41 0.55 -30.53
N PHE A 1055 -2.27 1.41 -31.06
CA PHE A 1055 -2.07 2.08 -32.35
C PHE A 1055 -0.79 2.93 -32.37
N GLY A 1056 -0.58 3.76 -31.35
CA GLY A 1056 0.60 4.62 -31.22
C GLY A 1056 1.89 3.81 -31.06
N SER A 1057 1.97 2.92 -30.07
CA SER A 1057 3.15 2.10 -29.79
C SER A 1057 3.53 1.18 -30.95
N TYR A 1058 2.57 0.59 -31.65
CA TYR A 1058 2.83 -0.20 -32.85
C TYR A 1058 3.40 0.66 -33.99
N LEU A 1059 2.79 1.80 -34.30
CA LEU A 1059 3.30 2.69 -35.35
C LEU A 1059 4.69 3.23 -35.02
N ALA A 1060 4.88 3.71 -33.78
CA ALA A 1060 6.11 4.31 -33.32
C ALA A 1060 7.28 3.30 -33.31
N SER A 1061 7.08 2.10 -32.75
CA SER A 1061 8.11 1.05 -32.71
C SER A 1061 8.54 0.60 -34.12
N ARG A 1062 7.58 0.32 -35.02
CA ARG A 1062 7.89 -0.11 -36.40
C ARG A 1062 8.65 0.97 -37.17
N PHE A 1063 8.19 2.23 -37.07
CA PHE A 1063 8.85 3.35 -37.74
C PHE A 1063 10.27 3.60 -37.21
N VAL A 1064 10.46 3.66 -35.89
CA VAL A 1064 11.79 3.91 -35.29
C VAL A 1064 12.75 2.75 -35.52
N TYR A 1065 12.28 1.49 -35.54
CA TYR A 1065 13.13 0.36 -35.90
C TYR A 1065 13.49 0.30 -37.39
N GLU A 1066 12.64 0.79 -38.30
CA GLU A 1066 12.94 0.91 -39.74
C GLU A 1066 13.86 2.11 -40.04
N TYR A 1067 13.56 3.31 -39.52
CA TYR A 1067 14.21 4.58 -39.91
C TYR A 1067 15.20 5.18 -38.88
N GLY A 1068 15.37 4.58 -37.70
CA GLY A 1068 16.36 5.00 -36.70
C GLY A 1068 15.81 5.93 -35.62
N ASN A 1069 16.70 6.45 -34.76
CA ASN A 1069 16.31 7.25 -33.57
C ASN A 1069 16.12 8.77 -33.81
N GLN A 1070 16.56 9.28 -34.97
CA GLN A 1070 16.34 10.67 -35.42
C GLN A 1070 15.80 10.72 -36.85
N PRO A 1071 14.67 10.04 -37.15
CA PRO A 1071 14.12 10.01 -38.49
C PRO A 1071 13.46 11.36 -38.82
N SER A 1072 13.51 11.77 -40.09
CA SER A 1072 12.92 13.05 -40.49
C SER A 1072 11.39 12.99 -40.49
N GLN A 1073 10.72 14.14 -40.36
CA GLN A 1073 9.25 14.22 -40.54
C GLN A 1073 8.81 13.73 -41.93
N PHE A 1074 9.63 13.94 -42.96
CA PHE A 1074 9.41 13.38 -44.30
C PHE A 1074 9.53 11.85 -44.35
N SER A 1075 10.40 11.26 -43.53
CA SER A 1075 10.51 9.79 -43.39
C SER A 1075 9.24 9.21 -42.78
N PHE A 1076 8.62 9.89 -41.80
CA PHE A 1076 7.34 9.48 -41.25
C PHE A 1076 6.21 9.60 -42.30
N PHE A 1077 6.20 10.68 -43.08
CA PHE A 1077 5.24 10.86 -44.17
C PHE A 1077 5.36 9.78 -45.26
N ASP A 1078 6.58 9.39 -45.64
CA ASP A 1078 6.85 8.30 -46.60
C ASP A 1078 6.40 6.94 -46.04
N PHE A 1079 6.73 6.63 -44.79
CA PHE A 1079 6.25 5.43 -44.08
C PHE A 1079 4.71 5.34 -44.07
N MET A 1080 4.04 6.43 -43.70
CA MET A 1080 2.57 6.48 -43.68
C MET A 1080 1.97 6.42 -45.09
N THR A 1081 2.59 7.04 -46.09
CA THR A 1081 2.14 7.00 -47.49
C THR A 1081 2.23 5.57 -48.06
N LYS A 1082 3.32 4.85 -47.79
CA LYS A 1082 3.46 3.42 -48.14
C LYS A 1082 2.38 2.56 -47.48
N ARG A 1083 1.99 2.87 -46.23
CA ARG A 1083 0.91 2.14 -45.54
C ARG A 1083 -0.48 2.49 -46.08
N LEU A 1084 -0.75 3.76 -46.37
CA LEU A 1084 -2.01 4.19 -46.98
C LEU A 1084 -2.19 3.65 -48.40
N ALA A 1085 -1.11 3.52 -49.18
CA ALA A 1085 -1.15 2.88 -50.50
C ALA A 1085 -1.57 1.40 -50.40
N LYS A 1086 -1.07 0.65 -49.40
CA LYS A 1086 -1.49 -0.74 -49.11
C LYS A 1086 -2.95 -0.89 -48.67
N LEU A 1087 -3.64 0.21 -48.36
CA LEU A 1087 -5.08 0.20 -48.02
C LEU A 1087 -5.98 0.50 -49.23
N GLN A 1088 -5.39 0.92 -50.34
CA GLN A 1088 -6.08 1.20 -51.60
C GLN A 1088 -5.88 0.09 -52.65
N SER A 1089 -4.93 -0.82 -52.39
CA SER A 1089 -4.64 -2.05 -53.16
C SER A 1089 -5.31 -3.27 -52.55
#